data_AF-A0A4R4DXW8-F1
#
_entry.id   AF-A0A4R4DXW8-F1
#
_cell.length_a   1.000
_cell.length_b   1.000
_cell.length_c   1.000
_cell.angle_alpha   90.00
_cell.angle_beta   90.00
_cell.angle_gamma   90.00
#
_symmetry.space_group_name_H-M   'P 1'
#
loop_
_entity.id
_entity.type
_entity.pdbx_description
1 polymer ?
#
loop_
_entity_poly.entity_id
_entity_poly.type
_entity_poly.pdbx_seq_one_letter_code
_entity_poly.pdbx_strand_id
1 'polypeptide(L)'
;MQKQTFTNWLLQQQPTLEKVIHNAALAFYQKHKNTDNFRYDLQKAQQEAYHLTEGKDLCYDRYTTPLTYSLWYQARRINVFLTQFADKVMEACDAQTPIEIFDLGAGTGCVQICFGLGFIAFMRNTNKRPMLRIINVDSSPFMLDYLRSYLWPEMIRHYPELQNFPVEYHVYSWSNRQEVGVSNPWICASYLFDSTDNKEYLESNFNELIATFEPSKVLLLTSAQENKRRLMLSLSGNLQKNNYKLNNTKTNGDLFQGTLSSLTAFRDQLRTEYGLRASTYPVSWRDHSFEAIALEKVQSGIMFNLRDVPDTFDIFNPPLRIRRNVELNELQEKAARFETNPSVIVGPAGCGKSVVITEKIINVFEHFQWQKPLSILVTTFNKSLIKQLRAWLIDMLGAKGKSYTIHEYRDPSDGTGIIKIKGDKECEIKLVHFEMLPKLVGRIVMRPFDESLHLNKLSQIIAEVRDELDLNPKAYTKVMEPAFLMEEYHRVIFGLQCKLSLGEEHYQNLERVGRGNNPKLDSGMARKAVWTALHKYALWMHRTERAGHSFIARRQLFYNKLKQGQAPEMFDYIFVDEFQDCTPADFEIMSMLVREANNLHIAGDLAQAVHIGKAGSIPRGDDEMNRRTFHRLKGSYRLPFRVCEALQPLSSYVSGNREERNGTEAITPYKGAPPGARPIIVFANDTEALSKKIISIRERYRCFDVDLITILERDNNICNKIRPNGILVETSTILKLKGLEKNLVVWSLQAPVEFEKEIFEFAYTITTRTNCLLIIAGTPEIIPAYRPVLNYLNEERLIYWDIESERSFLEEKKRAIVIEQEEVP
;
A
#
# COMPACT_ATOMS: atom_id res chain seq x y z
N MET A 1 37.22 -10.55 28.92
CA MET A 1 37.21 -11.94 29.47
C MET A 1 38.00 -12.86 28.54
N GLN A 2 38.67 -13.94 29.00
CA GLN A 2 39.35 -14.87 28.06
C GLN A 2 38.33 -15.69 27.26
N LYS A 3 38.54 -15.88 25.94
CA LYS A 3 37.62 -16.59 25.02
C LYS A 3 37.20 -17.96 25.53
N GLN A 4 38.15 -18.75 26.04
CA GLN A 4 37.86 -20.09 26.55
C GLN A 4 36.89 -20.07 27.74
N THR A 5 37.03 -19.10 28.65
CA THR A 5 36.14 -18.94 29.80
C THR A 5 34.72 -18.63 29.36
N PHE A 6 34.55 -17.76 28.37
CA PHE A 6 33.23 -17.44 27.82
C PHE A 6 32.59 -18.65 27.13
N THR A 7 33.35 -19.35 26.28
CA THR A 7 32.87 -20.56 25.61
C THR A 7 32.44 -21.62 26.62
N ASN A 8 33.22 -21.85 27.68
CA ASN A 8 32.87 -22.80 28.74
C ASN A 8 31.59 -22.36 29.49
N TRP A 9 31.42 -21.05 29.73
CA TRP A 9 30.20 -20.53 30.34
C TRP A 9 28.97 -20.69 29.43
N LEU A 10 29.11 -20.44 28.13
CA LEU A 10 28.04 -20.64 27.15
C LEU A 10 27.57 -22.10 27.13
N LEU A 11 28.50 -23.07 27.13
CA LEU A 11 28.18 -24.50 27.18
C LEU A 11 27.28 -24.86 28.38
N GLN A 12 27.49 -24.22 29.53
CA GLN A 12 26.64 -24.42 30.72
C GLN A 12 25.23 -23.83 30.55
N GLN A 13 25.03 -22.88 29.63
CA GLN A 13 23.72 -22.27 29.38
C GLN A 13 22.85 -23.09 28.43
N GLN A 14 23.41 -24.10 27.74
CA GLN A 14 22.69 -24.89 26.73
C GLN A 14 21.33 -25.45 27.23
N PRO A 15 21.22 -26.08 28.42
CA PRO A 15 19.93 -26.59 28.92
C PRO A 15 18.94 -25.47 29.23
N THR A 16 19.43 -24.30 29.65
CA THR A 16 18.59 -23.13 29.94
C THR A 16 18.04 -22.52 28.66
N LEU A 17 18.84 -22.40 27.59
CA LEU A 17 18.36 -21.92 26.30
C LEU A 17 17.28 -22.85 25.71
N GLU A 18 17.44 -24.16 25.83
CA GLU A 18 16.40 -25.11 25.40
C GLU A 18 15.07 -24.82 26.13
N LYS A 19 15.12 -24.66 27.46
CA LYS A 19 13.94 -24.32 28.27
C LYS A 19 13.33 -22.98 27.87
N VAL A 20 14.15 -21.97 27.60
CA VAL A 20 13.67 -20.65 27.15
C VAL A 20 12.85 -20.77 25.87
N ILE A 21 13.40 -21.45 24.86
CA ILE A 21 12.73 -21.59 23.56
C ILE A 21 11.43 -22.40 23.72
N HIS A 22 11.49 -23.50 24.49
CA HIS A 22 10.33 -24.32 24.78
C HIS A 22 9.21 -23.53 25.50
N ASN A 23 9.54 -22.83 26.58
CA ASN A 23 8.57 -22.11 27.40
C ASN A 23 7.93 -20.95 26.65
N ALA A 24 8.69 -20.22 25.84
CA ALA A 24 8.15 -19.18 24.97
C ALA A 24 7.14 -19.75 23.96
N ALA A 25 7.49 -20.87 23.31
CA ALA A 25 6.61 -21.57 22.37
C ALA A 25 5.35 -22.11 23.07
N LEU A 26 5.50 -22.66 24.27
CA LEU A 26 4.38 -23.13 25.09
C LEU A 26 3.46 -21.98 25.50
N ALA A 27 4.01 -20.85 25.96
CA ALA A 27 3.23 -19.67 26.34
C ALA A 27 2.44 -19.11 25.16
N PHE A 28 3.06 -19.04 23.98
CA PHE A 28 2.37 -18.66 22.74
C PHE A 28 1.24 -19.64 22.42
N TYR A 29 1.53 -20.95 22.43
CA TYR A 29 0.51 -21.99 22.18
C TYR A 29 -0.65 -21.89 23.17
N GLN A 30 -0.41 -21.78 24.48
CA GLN A 30 -1.48 -21.68 25.48
C GLN A 30 -2.39 -20.47 25.26
N LYS A 31 -1.83 -19.34 24.81
CA LYS A 31 -2.58 -18.12 24.53
C LYS A 31 -3.48 -18.25 23.29
N HIS A 32 -3.04 -19.00 22.28
CA HIS A 32 -3.70 -19.02 20.97
C HIS A 32 -4.41 -20.35 20.62
N LYS A 33 -4.16 -21.45 21.33
CA LYS A 33 -4.71 -22.78 20.98
C LYS A 33 -6.25 -22.84 20.91
N ASN A 34 -6.94 -21.98 21.65
CA ASN A 34 -8.40 -21.94 21.73
C ASN A 34 -9.04 -20.98 20.72
N THR A 35 -8.25 -20.40 19.81
CA THR A 35 -8.76 -19.43 18.84
C THR A 35 -9.31 -20.17 17.63
N ASP A 36 -10.30 -19.55 16.98
CA ASP A 36 -11.12 -20.14 15.93
C ASP A 36 -10.32 -20.71 14.74
N ASN A 37 -9.21 -20.06 14.37
CA ASN A 37 -8.42 -20.44 13.20
C ASN A 37 -7.05 -21.08 13.51
N PHE A 38 -6.69 -21.29 14.79
CA PHE A 38 -5.32 -21.70 15.18
C PHE A 38 -4.86 -22.98 14.50
N ARG A 39 -5.71 -24.01 14.50
CA ARG A 39 -5.42 -25.30 13.86
C ARG A 39 -5.08 -25.14 12.39
N TYR A 40 -5.92 -24.42 11.66
CA TYR A 40 -5.78 -24.28 10.22
C TYR A 40 -4.56 -23.41 9.87
N ASP A 41 -4.38 -22.28 10.54
CA ASP A 41 -3.25 -21.39 10.31
C ASP A 41 -1.91 -22.08 10.63
N LEU A 42 -1.84 -22.83 11.73
CA LEU A 42 -0.64 -23.60 12.11
C LEU A 42 -0.29 -24.67 11.07
N GLN A 43 -1.29 -25.39 10.56
CA GLN A 43 -1.11 -26.37 9.49
C GLN A 43 -0.53 -25.72 8.22
N LYS A 44 -1.09 -24.57 7.80
CA LYS A 44 -0.63 -23.85 6.60
C LYS A 44 0.75 -23.21 6.81
N ALA A 45 1.01 -22.59 7.97
CA ALA A 45 2.33 -22.06 8.32
C ALA A 45 3.41 -23.16 8.30
N GLN A 46 3.10 -24.35 8.81
CA GLN A 46 4.02 -25.49 8.74
C GLN A 46 4.24 -25.98 7.31
N GLN A 47 3.21 -26.00 6.46
CA GLN A 47 3.34 -26.37 5.05
C GLN A 47 4.19 -25.36 4.28
N GLU A 48 3.92 -24.07 4.44
CA GLU A 48 4.66 -22.99 3.80
C GLU A 48 6.14 -22.97 4.22
N ALA A 49 6.46 -23.36 5.46
CA ALA A 49 7.85 -23.48 5.91
C ALA A 49 8.67 -24.49 5.09
N TYR A 50 8.05 -25.48 4.44
CA TYR A 50 8.74 -26.43 3.55
C TYR A 50 9.17 -25.81 2.23
N HIS A 51 8.60 -24.68 1.82
CA HIS A 51 9.04 -23.97 0.62
C HIS A 51 10.54 -23.65 0.67
N LEU A 52 11.09 -23.37 1.86
CA LEU A 52 12.52 -23.15 2.08
C LEU A 52 13.38 -24.36 1.67
N THR A 53 12.87 -25.58 1.85
CA THR A 53 13.55 -26.81 1.46
C THR A 53 13.54 -27.05 -0.05
N GLU A 54 12.55 -26.49 -0.75
CA GLU A 54 12.43 -26.52 -2.21
C GLU A 54 13.16 -25.36 -2.91
N GLY A 55 13.86 -24.51 -2.15
CA GLY A 55 14.54 -23.31 -2.67
C GLY A 55 13.58 -22.15 -2.99
N LYS A 56 12.34 -22.19 -2.50
CA LYS A 56 11.34 -21.12 -2.58
C LYS A 56 11.32 -20.28 -1.29
N ASP A 57 10.65 -19.14 -1.34
CA ASP A 57 10.57 -18.19 -0.22
C ASP A 57 9.40 -18.47 0.74
N LEU A 58 9.62 -18.22 2.04
CA LEU A 58 8.59 -18.24 3.09
C LEU A 58 8.04 -16.82 3.29
N CYS A 59 6.71 -16.68 3.30
CA CYS A 59 6.05 -15.45 3.70
C CYS A 59 5.89 -15.43 5.23
N TYR A 60 6.51 -14.47 5.90
CA TYR A 60 6.48 -14.33 7.37
C TYR A 60 5.25 -13.54 7.85
N ASP A 61 4.09 -13.75 7.26
CA ASP A 61 2.89 -12.94 7.43
C ASP A 61 1.69 -13.70 8.01
N ARG A 62 1.91 -14.91 8.56
CA ARG A 62 0.94 -15.61 9.42
C ARG A 62 1.34 -15.50 10.88
N TYR A 63 0.35 -15.35 11.75
CA TYR A 63 0.60 -15.18 13.19
C TYR A 63 1.17 -16.44 13.86
N THR A 64 0.97 -17.64 13.28
CA THR A 64 1.55 -18.90 13.79
C THR A 64 2.93 -19.22 13.20
N THR A 65 3.41 -18.51 12.17
CA THR A 65 4.75 -18.70 11.59
C THR A 65 5.88 -18.60 12.62
N PRO A 66 5.88 -17.63 13.56
CA PRO A 66 6.93 -17.56 14.58
C PRO A 66 7.01 -18.81 15.47
N LEU A 67 5.88 -19.49 15.74
CA LEU A 67 5.86 -20.73 16.53
C LEU A 67 6.56 -21.87 15.79
N THR A 68 6.18 -22.13 14.53
CA THR A 68 6.80 -23.19 13.72
C THR A 68 8.28 -22.90 13.48
N TYR A 69 8.61 -21.63 13.24
CA TYR A 69 9.98 -21.15 13.08
C TYR A 69 10.81 -21.39 14.35
N SER A 70 10.30 -20.97 15.51
CA SER A 70 11.01 -21.06 16.78
C SER A 70 11.29 -22.50 17.18
N LEU A 71 10.35 -23.42 16.92
CA LEU A 71 10.49 -24.84 17.27
C LEU A 71 11.50 -25.60 16.40
N TRP A 72 11.87 -25.06 15.24
CA TRP A 72 12.78 -25.75 14.31
C TRP A 72 14.13 -25.03 14.13
N TYR A 73 14.12 -23.72 13.94
CA TYR A 73 15.29 -22.96 13.52
C TYR A 73 15.99 -22.21 14.67
N GLN A 74 15.28 -21.79 15.71
CA GLN A 74 15.85 -20.82 16.67
C GLN A 74 17.10 -21.32 17.39
N ALA A 75 17.06 -22.54 17.94
CA ALA A 75 18.20 -23.14 18.63
C ALA A 75 19.42 -23.30 17.72
N ARG A 76 19.19 -23.75 16.48
CA ARG A 76 20.23 -23.92 15.46
C ARG A 76 20.87 -22.59 15.09
N ARG A 77 20.05 -21.56 14.88
CA ARG A 77 20.52 -20.21 14.56
C ARG A 77 21.41 -19.64 15.66
N ILE A 78 20.99 -19.76 16.93
CA ILE A 78 21.78 -19.33 18.09
C ILE A 78 23.13 -20.06 18.10
N ASN A 79 23.10 -21.37 17.89
CA ASN A 79 24.31 -22.18 17.90
C ASN A 79 25.29 -21.78 16.81
N VAL A 80 24.80 -21.62 15.58
CA VAL A 80 25.61 -21.22 14.43
C VAL A 80 26.19 -19.82 14.64
N PHE A 81 25.37 -18.87 15.08
CA PHE A 81 25.83 -17.50 15.33
C PHE A 81 26.92 -17.46 16.41
N LEU A 82 26.73 -18.13 17.56
CA LEU A 82 27.72 -18.17 18.62
C LEU A 82 29.00 -18.92 18.20
N THR A 83 28.87 -20.02 17.45
CA THR A 83 30.03 -20.78 16.95
C THR A 83 30.94 -19.91 16.07
N GLN A 84 30.34 -19.03 15.27
CA GLN A 84 31.06 -18.18 14.31
C GLN A 84 31.47 -16.82 14.90
N PHE A 85 30.69 -16.25 15.82
CA PHE A 85 30.83 -14.85 16.24
C PHE A 85 30.89 -14.63 17.77
N ALA A 86 31.12 -15.67 18.59
CA ALA A 86 31.25 -15.49 20.05
C ALA A 86 32.38 -14.52 20.45
N ASP A 87 33.46 -14.46 19.69
CA ASP A 87 34.53 -13.49 19.88
C ASP A 87 34.04 -12.05 19.65
N LYS A 88 33.22 -11.82 18.62
CA LYS A 88 32.62 -10.50 18.34
C LYS A 88 31.60 -10.10 19.39
N VAL A 89 30.82 -11.05 19.91
CA VAL A 89 29.91 -10.82 21.04
C VAL A 89 30.67 -10.34 22.28
N MET A 90 31.79 -10.98 22.62
CA MET A 90 32.64 -10.53 23.73
C MET A 90 33.28 -9.18 23.46
N GLU A 91 33.80 -8.97 22.26
CA GLU A 91 34.42 -7.71 21.86
C GLU A 91 33.46 -6.53 22.03
N ALA A 92 32.20 -6.73 21.64
CA ALA A 92 31.17 -5.72 21.84
C ALA A 92 30.94 -5.45 23.34
N CYS A 93 30.91 -6.49 24.17
CA CYS A 93 30.69 -6.34 25.61
C CYS A 93 31.88 -5.68 26.34
N ASP A 94 33.11 -5.96 25.89
CA ASP A 94 34.36 -5.42 26.45
C ASP A 94 34.65 -3.97 25.97
N ALA A 95 33.89 -3.45 25.00
CA ALA A 95 34.14 -2.15 24.36
C ALA A 95 34.01 -0.97 25.34
N GLN A 96 34.92 0.00 25.19
CA GLN A 96 34.95 1.24 25.99
C GLN A 96 34.10 2.37 25.39
N THR A 97 33.49 2.13 24.24
CA THR A 97 32.57 3.05 23.57
C THR A 97 31.22 2.38 23.40
N PRO A 98 30.11 3.13 23.38
CA PRO A 98 28.81 2.59 22.99
C PRO A 98 28.89 1.87 21.64
N ILE A 99 28.23 0.71 21.54
CA ILE A 99 28.04 -0.01 20.29
C ILE A 99 26.55 -0.22 20.05
N GLU A 100 26.13 0.09 18.84
CA GLU A 100 24.76 -0.10 18.38
C GLU A 100 24.70 -1.24 17.37
N ILE A 101 24.00 -2.30 17.71
CA ILE A 101 23.90 -3.52 16.90
C ILE A 101 22.58 -3.49 16.14
N PHE A 102 22.66 -3.31 14.82
CA PHE A 102 21.53 -3.42 13.92
C PHE A 102 21.35 -4.88 13.50
N ASP A 103 20.29 -5.54 13.98
CA ASP A 103 19.91 -6.89 13.57
C ASP A 103 18.91 -6.82 12.41
N LEU A 104 19.41 -6.94 11.18
CA LEU A 104 18.62 -6.89 9.96
C LEU A 104 18.08 -8.29 9.62
N GLY A 105 16.76 -8.42 9.53
CA GLY A 105 16.10 -9.73 9.43
C GLY A 105 16.09 -10.47 10.77
N ALA A 106 15.84 -9.71 11.85
CA ALA A 106 15.96 -10.21 13.22
C ALA A 106 15.15 -11.50 13.48
N GLY A 107 14.02 -11.66 12.80
CA GLY A 107 13.13 -12.80 12.94
C GLY A 107 12.71 -12.97 14.40
N THR A 108 13.00 -14.13 14.98
CA THR A 108 12.73 -14.43 16.39
C THR A 108 13.91 -14.07 17.32
N GLY A 109 14.82 -13.19 16.88
CA GLY A 109 15.81 -12.52 17.74
C GLY A 109 17.04 -13.34 18.09
N CYS A 110 17.59 -14.09 17.13
CA CYS A 110 18.82 -14.86 17.33
C CYS A 110 19.98 -13.96 17.82
N VAL A 111 20.23 -12.84 17.13
CA VAL A 111 21.33 -11.92 17.46
C VAL A 111 21.08 -11.29 18.84
N GLN A 112 19.84 -10.86 19.10
CA GLN A 112 19.47 -10.32 20.41
C GLN A 112 19.76 -11.29 21.56
N ILE A 113 19.42 -12.58 21.42
CA ILE A 113 19.70 -13.60 22.43
C ILE A 113 21.22 -13.80 22.60
N CYS A 114 21.97 -13.89 21.50
CA CYS A 114 23.43 -14.10 21.54
C CYS A 114 24.17 -12.96 22.26
N PHE A 115 23.83 -11.70 21.95
CA PHE A 115 24.43 -10.54 22.62
C PHE A 115 23.91 -10.39 24.06
N GLY A 116 22.67 -10.77 24.35
CA GLY A 116 22.16 -10.87 25.72
C GLY A 116 22.98 -11.84 26.57
N LEU A 117 23.33 -13.01 26.04
CA LEU A 117 24.21 -13.98 26.71
C LEU A 117 25.61 -13.41 26.96
N GLY A 118 26.19 -12.71 25.98
CA GLY A 118 27.44 -11.98 26.15
C GLY A 118 27.38 -10.95 27.27
N PHE A 119 26.30 -10.15 27.30
CA PHE A 119 26.05 -9.14 28.31
C PHE A 119 26.00 -9.75 29.71
N ILE A 120 25.26 -10.85 29.89
CA ILE A 120 25.17 -11.56 31.17
C ILE A 120 26.54 -12.08 31.60
N ALA A 121 27.26 -12.76 30.70
CA ALA A 121 28.57 -13.31 31.02
C ALA A 121 29.55 -12.20 31.43
N PHE A 122 29.56 -11.08 30.72
CA PHE A 122 30.42 -9.95 31.05
C PHE A 122 30.07 -9.35 32.41
N MET A 123 28.79 -9.10 32.68
CA MET A 123 28.37 -8.52 33.96
C MET A 123 28.71 -9.43 35.13
N ARG A 124 28.46 -10.74 35.02
CA ARG A 124 28.76 -11.71 36.09
C ARG A 124 30.26 -11.84 36.38
N ASN A 125 31.12 -11.58 35.40
CA ASN A 125 32.57 -11.66 35.56
C ASN A 125 33.21 -10.34 36.02
N THR A 126 32.67 -9.19 35.62
CA THR A 126 33.31 -7.89 35.82
C THR A 126 32.57 -6.96 36.78
N ASN A 127 31.32 -7.27 37.12
CA ASN A 127 30.36 -6.38 37.78
C ASN A 127 30.17 -5.02 37.08
N LYS A 128 30.55 -4.92 35.80
CA LYS A 128 30.34 -3.74 34.96
C LYS A 128 29.26 -4.02 33.93
N ARG A 129 28.57 -2.95 33.53
CA ARG A 129 27.52 -3.01 32.52
C ARG A 129 28.10 -2.65 31.14
N PRO A 130 27.98 -3.52 30.13
CA PRO A 130 28.34 -3.18 28.76
C PRO A 130 27.51 -2.01 28.21
N MET A 131 28.15 -1.15 27.41
CA MET A 131 27.48 -0.08 26.68
C MET A 131 26.98 -0.58 25.33
N LEU A 132 25.96 -1.45 25.37
CA LEU A 132 25.38 -2.09 24.20
C LEU A 132 23.92 -1.73 24.02
N ARG A 133 23.53 -1.50 22.76
CA ARG A 133 22.14 -1.36 22.33
C ARG A 133 21.87 -2.27 21.14
N ILE A 134 20.71 -2.93 21.12
CA ILE A 134 20.28 -3.75 19.98
C ILE A 134 19.05 -3.11 19.33
N ILE A 135 19.11 -3.00 18.01
CA ILE A 135 18.08 -2.42 17.16
C ILE A 135 17.62 -3.55 16.22
N ASN A 136 16.50 -4.19 16.54
CA ASN A 136 15.95 -5.26 15.71
C ASN A 136 15.11 -4.69 14.58
N VAL A 137 15.43 -5.04 13.34
CA VAL A 137 14.70 -4.61 12.14
C VAL A 137 14.21 -5.83 11.38
N ASP A 138 12.89 -5.92 11.17
CA ASP A 138 12.28 -6.99 10.39
C ASP A 138 11.05 -6.49 9.63
N SER A 139 10.73 -7.10 8.50
CA SER A 139 9.52 -6.79 7.74
C SER A 139 8.28 -7.50 8.26
N SER A 140 8.45 -8.49 9.16
CA SER A 140 7.38 -9.23 9.83
C SER A 140 7.12 -8.72 11.24
N PRO A 141 5.98 -8.02 11.47
CA PRO A 141 5.52 -7.70 12.82
C PRO A 141 5.33 -8.93 13.70
N PHE A 142 4.93 -10.08 13.13
CA PHE A 142 4.68 -11.29 13.90
C PHE A 142 5.96 -11.86 14.51
N MET A 143 7.07 -11.85 13.76
CA MET A 143 8.35 -12.35 14.25
C MET A 143 8.87 -11.49 15.40
N LEU A 144 8.82 -10.16 15.25
CA LEU A 144 9.22 -9.21 16.28
C LEU A 144 8.30 -9.23 17.51
N ASP A 145 6.98 -9.32 17.32
CA ASP A 145 6.07 -9.45 18.46
C ASP A 145 6.28 -10.78 19.20
N TYR A 146 6.57 -11.87 18.50
CA TYR A 146 6.91 -13.13 19.13
C TYR A 146 8.17 -13.03 19.99
N LEU A 147 9.21 -12.38 19.47
CA LEU A 147 10.44 -12.09 20.19
C LEU A 147 10.16 -11.24 21.45
N ARG A 148 9.48 -10.11 21.29
CA ARG A 148 9.20 -9.15 22.36
C ARG A 148 8.26 -9.70 23.44
N SER A 149 7.23 -10.44 23.04
CA SER A 149 6.12 -10.83 23.92
C SER A 149 6.28 -12.22 24.54
N TYR A 150 7.17 -13.08 24.01
CA TYR A 150 7.33 -14.46 24.51
C TYR A 150 8.79 -14.85 24.75
N LEU A 151 9.68 -14.74 23.74
CA LEU A 151 11.08 -15.19 23.89
C LEU A 151 11.89 -14.31 24.86
N TRP A 152 11.84 -12.99 24.68
CA TRP A 152 12.62 -12.07 25.50
C TRP A 152 12.19 -12.03 26.97
N PRO A 153 10.88 -12.04 27.30
CA PRO A 153 10.44 -12.19 28.69
C PRO A 153 10.91 -13.50 29.34
N GLU A 154 10.98 -14.60 28.58
CA GLU A 154 11.51 -15.86 29.08
C GLU A 154 13.02 -15.80 29.34
N MET A 155 13.77 -15.12 28.45
CA MET A 155 15.18 -14.80 28.69
C MET A 155 15.37 -13.99 29.97
N ILE A 156 14.59 -12.93 30.19
CA ILE A 156 14.66 -12.10 31.41
C ILE A 156 14.32 -12.93 32.66
N ARG A 157 13.36 -13.85 32.58
CA ARG A 157 13.00 -14.72 33.72
C ARG A 157 14.17 -15.59 34.18
N HIS A 158 14.93 -16.13 33.23
CA HIS A 158 16.11 -16.94 33.52
C HIS A 158 17.37 -16.11 33.80
N TYR A 159 17.42 -14.87 33.30
CA TYR A 159 18.54 -13.96 33.43
C TYR A 159 18.03 -12.54 33.79
N PRO A 160 17.75 -12.26 35.07
CA PRO A 160 17.20 -10.99 35.53
C PRO A 160 18.06 -9.77 35.17
N GLU A 161 19.35 -9.97 34.94
CA GLU A 161 20.30 -8.97 34.46
C GLU A 161 19.86 -8.27 33.16
N LEU A 162 19.02 -8.92 32.35
CA LEU A 162 18.53 -8.40 31.08
C LEU A 162 17.35 -7.43 31.20
N GLN A 163 16.76 -7.24 32.39
CA GLN A 163 15.52 -6.46 32.57
C GLN A 163 15.58 -5.04 32.00
N ASN A 164 16.76 -4.41 32.01
CA ASN A 164 16.98 -3.06 31.48
C ASN A 164 17.89 -3.05 30.24
N PHE A 165 18.15 -4.20 29.61
CA PHE A 165 19.03 -4.29 28.45
C PHE A 165 18.43 -3.47 27.28
N PRO A 166 19.15 -2.47 26.72
CA PRO A 166 18.58 -1.56 25.72
C PRO A 166 18.28 -2.29 24.40
N VAL A 167 17.00 -2.52 24.13
CA VAL A 167 16.51 -3.20 22.93
C VAL A 167 15.38 -2.42 22.28
N GLU A 168 15.44 -2.33 20.96
CA GLU A 168 14.43 -1.67 20.13
C GLU A 168 13.89 -2.65 19.07
N TYR A 169 12.65 -2.43 18.64
CA TYR A 169 11.94 -3.29 17.68
C TYR A 169 11.30 -2.43 16.59
N HIS A 170 11.69 -2.66 15.34
CA HIS A 170 11.36 -1.79 14.22
C HIS A 170 10.81 -2.59 13.04
N VAL A 171 9.57 -2.27 12.62
CA VAL A 171 8.92 -2.92 11.48
C VAL A 171 9.10 -2.06 10.22
N TYR A 172 10.23 -2.20 9.53
CA TYR A 172 10.45 -1.54 8.23
C TYR A 172 11.06 -2.48 7.21
N SER A 173 10.89 -2.13 5.94
CA SER A 173 11.91 -2.48 4.98
C SER A 173 13.18 -1.72 5.38
N TRP A 174 14.25 -2.45 5.68
CA TRP A 174 15.59 -1.93 6.00
C TRP A 174 16.20 -1.02 4.91
N SER A 175 15.51 -0.84 3.78
CA SER A 175 15.85 0.10 2.69
C SER A 175 15.34 1.53 2.92
N ASN A 176 14.56 1.81 3.97
CA ASN A 176 14.01 3.14 4.23
C ASN A 176 15.03 4.07 4.91
N ARG A 177 15.28 5.24 4.30
CA ARG A 177 16.18 6.28 4.80
C ARG A 177 15.51 7.08 5.93
N GLN A 178 15.96 6.91 7.17
CA GLN A 178 15.81 7.93 8.20
C GLN A 178 17.19 8.40 8.64
N GLU A 179 17.37 9.70 8.87
CA GLU A 179 18.59 10.25 9.46
C GLU A 179 18.67 9.84 10.93
N VAL A 180 19.34 8.72 11.19
CA VAL A 180 19.60 8.24 12.55
C VAL A 180 21.00 8.71 12.97
N GLY A 181 21.07 9.45 14.08
CA GLY A 181 22.34 9.64 14.78
C GLY A 181 22.79 8.31 15.36
N VAL A 182 23.84 7.71 14.79
CA VAL A 182 24.40 6.43 15.23
C VAL A 182 25.79 6.61 15.83
N SER A 183 26.05 5.93 16.95
CA SER A 183 27.37 5.85 17.56
C SER A 183 27.95 4.44 17.37
N ASN A 184 29.04 4.36 16.58
CA ASN A 184 29.77 3.12 16.27
C ASN A 184 28.88 1.91 15.88
N PRO A 185 28.17 1.98 14.74
CA PRO A 185 27.20 0.95 14.35
C PRO A 185 27.89 -0.36 13.93
N TRP A 186 27.32 -1.48 14.38
CA TRP A 186 27.60 -2.83 13.90
C TRP A 186 26.36 -3.33 13.16
N ILE A 187 26.55 -3.93 11.99
CA ILE A 187 25.45 -4.48 11.20
C ILE A 187 25.53 -6.00 11.22
N CYS A 188 24.50 -6.63 11.79
CA CYS A 188 24.29 -8.06 11.76
C CYS A 188 23.17 -8.34 10.75
N ALA A 189 23.50 -8.96 9.62
CA ALA A 189 22.50 -9.41 8.65
C ALA A 189 22.38 -10.94 8.76
N SER A 190 21.47 -11.37 9.63
CA SER A 190 21.17 -12.77 9.84
C SER A 190 20.00 -13.16 8.95
N TYR A 191 20.26 -13.84 7.84
CA TYR A 191 19.25 -14.39 6.91
C TYR A 191 18.49 -13.36 6.09
N LEU A 192 18.95 -12.12 6.10
CA LEU A 192 18.48 -11.08 5.17
C LEU A 192 18.53 -11.55 3.71
N PHE A 193 19.52 -12.38 3.36
CA PHE A 193 19.74 -12.93 2.02
C PHE A 193 19.10 -14.30 1.79
N ASP A 194 18.24 -14.75 2.71
CA ASP A 194 17.52 -16.01 2.54
C ASP A 194 16.27 -15.88 1.65
N SER A 195 15.86 -14.65 1.30
CA SER A 195 14.89 -14.40 0.22
C SER A 195 15.57 -14.52 -1.15
N THR A 196 14.99 -15.34 -2.03
CA THR A 196 15.42 -15.48 -3.42
C THR A 196 14.85 -14.39 -4.33
N ASP A 197 13.81 -13.69 -3.87
CA ASP A 197 13.21 -12.57 -4.56
C ASP A 197 14.17 -11.35 -4.64
N ASN A 198 14.43 -10.86 -5.85
CA ASN A 198 15.03 -9.55 -6.12
C ASN A 198 16.50 -9.35 -5.62
N LYS A 199 17.41 -10.27 -5.98
CA LYS A 199 18.84 -10.25 -5.57
C LYS A 199 19.56 -8.92 -5.82
N GLU A 200 19.42 -8.34 -7.02
CA GLU A 200 20.06 -7.07 -7.39
C GLU A 200 19.58 -5.92 -6.48
N TYR A 201 18.30 -5.97 -6.08
CA TYR A 201 17.72 -5.02 -5.15
C TYR A 201 18.28 -5.18 -3.73
N LEU A 202 18.35 -6.41 -3.21
CA LEU A 202 18.97 -6.70 -1.91
C LEU A 202 20.43 -6.23 -1.89
N GLU A 203 21.18 -6.45 -2.97
CA GLU A 203 22.57 -6.03 -3.05
C GLU A 203 22.74 -4.51 -3.09
N SER A 204 21.96 -3.81 -3.92
CA SER A 204 21.98 -2.35 -4.04
C SER A 204 21.69 -1.67 -2.71
N ASN A 205 20.62 -2.05 -2.01
CA ASN A 205 20.25 -1.38 -0.76
C ASN A 205 21.22 -1.72 0.37
N PHE A 206 21.76 -2.95 0.40
CA PHE A 206 22.70 -3.32 1.43
C PHE A 206 23.98 -2.51 1.30
N ASN A 207 24.50 -2.36 0.08
CA ASN A 207 25.65 -1.51 -0.18
C ASN A 207 25.40 -0.04 0.20
N GLU A 208 24.20 0.48 -0.09
CA GLU A 208 23.81 1.85 0.28
C GLU A 208 23.70 2.04 1.80
N LEU A 209 23.12 1.07 2.50
CA LEU A 209 23.04 1.06 3.97
C LEU A 209 24.45 1.06 4.57
N ILE A 210 25.36 0.24 4.05
CA ILE A 210 26.75 0.22 4.50
C ILE A 210 27.46 1.55 4.20
N ALA A 211 27.20 2.17 3.05
CA ALA A 211 27.76 3.49 2.72
C ALA A 211 27.22 4.61 3.63
N THR A 212 25.95 4.50 4.05
CA THR A 212 25.29 5.51 4.89
C THR A 212 25.72 5.42 6.36
N PHE A 213 25.69 4.22 6.94
CA PHE A 213 25.98 4.01 8.35
C PHE A 213 27.47 3.78 8.64
N GLU A 214 28.25 3.44 7.61
CA GLU A 214 29.69 3.20 7.74
C GLU A 214 30.09 2.30 8.94
N PRO A 215 29.47 1.12 9.08
CA PRO A 215 29.66 0.28 10.26
C PRO A 215 31.11 -0.09 10.51
N SER A 216 31.50 -0.17 11.79
CA SER A 216 32.83 -0.68 12.13
C SER A 216 32.92 -2.19 11.89
N LYS A 217 31.80 -2.91 11.96
CA LYS A 217 31.70 -4.35 11.67
C LYS A 217 30.43 -4.74 10.93
N VAL A 218 30.56 -5.74 10.07
CA VAL A 218 29.46 -6.38 9.36
C VAL A 218 29.54 -7.89 9.58
N LEU A 219 28.52 -8.46 10.21
CA LEU A 219 28.38 -9.89 10.47
C LEU A 219 27.27 -10.46 9.58
N LEU A 220 27.63 -11.34 8.65
CA LEU A 220 26.72 -11.94 7.69
C LEU A 220 26.52 -13.41 8.01
N LEU A 221 25.27 -13.86 7.99
CA LEU A 221 24.91 -15.27 8.15
C LEU A 221 23.76 -15.61 7.19
N THR A 222 23.90 -16.65 6.38
CA THR A 222 22.86 -17.10 5.42
C THR A 222 22.88 -18.62 5.27
N SER A 223 21.82 -19.20 4.68
CA SER A 223 21.85 -20.62 4.33
C SER A 223 22.96 -20.92 3.30
N ALA A 224 23.60 -22.08 3.41
CA ALA A 224 24.64 -22.59 2.54
C ALA A 224 24.12 -23.02 1.14
N GLN A 225 22.86 -22.73 0.81
CA GLN A 225 22.36 -22.88 -0.55
C GLN A 225 23.21 -22.03 -1.51
N GLU A 226 23.67 -22.64 -2.60
CA GLU A 226 24.65 -22.07 -3.53
C GLU A 226 24.28 -20.65 -4.02
N ASN A 227 23.00 -20.42 -4.32
CA ASN A 227 22.52 -19.12 -4.79
C ASN A 227 22.67 -17.99 -3.75
N LYS A 228 22.46 -18.29 -2.47
CA LYS A 228 22.51 -17.32 -1.36
C LYS A 228 23.95 -17.08 -0.91
N ARG A 229 24.72 -18.16 -0.88
CA ARG A 229 26.17 -18.13 -0.73
C ARG A 229 26.84 -17.21 -1.74
N ARG A 230 26.51 -17.32 -3.04
CA ARG A 230 27.06 -16.44 -4.08
C ARG A 230 26.74 -14.97 -3.85
N LEU A 231 25.51 -14.66 -3.43
CA LEU A 231 25.11 -13.28 -3.12
C LEU A 231 25.92 -12.72 -1.94
N MET A 232 26.05 -13.47 -0.85
CA MET A 232 26.87 -13.08 0.30
C MET A 232 28.35 -12.85 -0.09
N LEU A 233 28.91 -13.71 -0.94
CA LEU A 233 30.28 -13.56 -1.44
C LEU A 233 30.44 -12.32 -2.34
N SER A 234 29.45 -12.00 -3.19
CA SER A 234 29.42 -10.77 -3.99
C SER A 234 29.47 -9.53 -3.09
N LEU A 235 28.60 -9.49 -2.07
CA LEU A 235 28.55 -8.40 -1.09
C LEU A 235 29.86 -8.24 -0.34
N SER A 236 30.43 -9.35 0.14
CA SER A 236 31.74 -9.34 0.79
C SER A 236 32.83 -8.77 -0.13
N GLY A 237 32.82 -9.13 -1.42
CA GLY A 237 33.78 -8.62 -2.40
C GLY A 237 33.63 -7.10 -2.63
N ASN A 238 32.40 -6.59 -2.65
CA ASN A 238 32.12 -5.16 -2.77
C ASN A 238 32.56 -4.40 -1.52
N LEU A 239 32.31 -4.93 -0.33
CA LEU A 239 32.76 -4.33 0.93
C LEU A 239 34.29 -4.31 1.07
N GLN A 240 34.99 -5.35 0.60
CA GLN A 240 36.44 -5.36 0.59
C GLN A 240 37.05 -4.24 -0.25
N LYS A 241 36.40 -3.86 -1.37
CA LYS A 241 36.80 -2.70 -2.17
C LYS A 241 36.57 -1.37 -1.44
N ASN A 242 35.65 -1.34 -0.47
CA ASN A 242 35.28 -0.18 0.33
C ASN A 242 35.94 -0.17 1.73
N ASN A 243 37.22 -0.56 1.81
CA ASN A 243 38.02 -0.55 3.05
C ASN A 243 37.53 -1.48 4.18
N TYR A 244 36.89 -2.61 3.86
CA TYR A 244 36.66 -3.67 4.85
C TYR A 244 37.62 -4.85 4.67
N LYS A 245 38.08 -5.44 5.78
CA LYS A 245 38.87 -6.68 5.77
C LYS A 245 38.04 -7.84 6.26
N LEU A 246 38.22 -8.99 5.61
CA LEU A 246 37.64 -10.24 6.05
C LEU A 246 38.32 -10.72 7.32
N ASN A 247 37.54 -10.98 8.36
CA ASN A 247 38.02 -11.51 9.64
C ASN A 247 37.35 -12.87 9.92
N ASN A 248 37.59 -13.84 9.04
CA ASN A 248 36.99 -15.17 9.16
C ASN A 248 37.85 -16.08 10.06
N THR A 249 37.68 -15.99 11.38
CA THR A 249 38.10 -17.08 12.27
C THR A 249 37.08 -18.21 12.18
N LYS A 250 37.18 -19.08 11.16
CA LYS A 250 36.34 -20.29 11.09
C LYS A 250 36.67 -21.20 12.28
N THR A 251 35.76 -21.30 13.22
CA THR A 251 35.83 -22.30 14.30
C THR A 251 35.33 -23.64 13.76
N ASN A 252 36.16 -24.69 13.82
CA ASN A 252 35.75 -26.04 13.43
C ASN A 252 34.90 -26.67 14.55
N GLY A 253 33.65 -27.04 14.24
CA GLY A 253 32.73 -27.76 15.13
C GLY A 253 31.67 -26.86 15.78
N ASP A 254 30.46 -27.39 16.00
CA ASP A 254 29.37 -26.63 16.63
C ASP A 254 29.61 -26.45 18.14
N LEU A 255 29.27 -25.27 18.69
CA LEU A 255 29.36 -24.99 20.12
C LEU A 255 28.45 -25.91 20.94
N PHE A 256 27.15 -25.89 20.65
CA PHE A 256 26.14 -26.71 21.29
C PHE A 256 25.93 -28.01 20.52
N GLN A 257 25.69 -29.08 21.26
CA GLN A 257 25.67 -30.45 20.74
C GLN A 257 24.46 -31.23 21.26
N GLY A 258 24.01 -32.24 20.51
CA GLY A 258 22.92 -33.13 20.92
C GLY A 258 21.52 -32.69 20.49
N THR A 259 20.53 -33.49 20.87
CA THR A 259 19.11 -33.29 20.54
C THR A 259 18.41 -32.40 21.56
N LEU A 260 17.45 -31.61 21.10
CA LEU A 260 16.57 -30.77 21.91
C LEU A 260 15.34 -31.59 22.28
N SER A 261 15.45 -32.38 23.35
CA SER A 261 14.44 -33.36 23.77
C SER A 261 13.08 -32.74 24.06
N SER A 262 13.03 -31.60 24.76
CA SER A 262 11.78 -30.94 25.13
C SER A 262 11.09 -30.29 23.93
N LEU A 263 11.84 -29.65 23.03
CA LEU A 263 11.30 -29.10 21.79
C LEU A 263 10.82 -30.21 20.86
N THR A 264 11.56 -31.32 20.78
CA THR A 264 11.18 -32.47 19.95
C THR A 264 9.86 -33.05 20.45
N ALA A 265 9.72 -33.30 21.75
CA ALA A 265 8.49 -33.80 22.34
C ALA A 265 7.30 -32.85 22.11
N PHE A 266 7.51 -31.54 22.32
CA PHE A 266 6.44 -30.56 22.11
C PHE A 266 6.06 -30.44 20.63
N ARG A 267 7.03 -30.49 19.71
CA ARG A 267 6.76 -30.52 18.28
C ARG A 267 5.99 -31.77 17.85
N ASP A 268 6.37 -32.94 18.38
CA ASP A 268 5.68 -34.20 18.10
C ASP A 268 4.26 -34.20 18.65
N GLN A 269 4.03 -33.58 19.82
CA GLN A 269 2.69 -33.33 20.34
C GLN A 269 1.87 -32.50 19.34
N LEU A 270 2.36 -31.32 18.94
CA LEU A 270 1.66 -30.46 17.98
C LEU A 270 1.42 -31.16 16.65
N ARG A 271 2.40 -31.94 16.16
CA ARG A 271 2.27 -32.75 14.94
C ARG A 271 1.11 -33.73 15.04
N THR A 272 0.97 -34.40 16.18
CA THR A 272 -0.04 -35.42 16.41
C THR A 272 -1.42 -34.80 16.63
N GLU A 273 -1.49 -33.77 17.47
CA GLU A 273 -2.72 -33.07 17.84
C GLU A 273 -3.36 -32.35 16.64
N TYR A 274 -2.54 -31.70 15.81
CA TYR A 274 -3.01 -30.90 14.67
C TYR A 274 -2.78 -31.56 13.31
N GLY A 275 -2.21 -32.76 13.23
CA GLY A 275 -1.92 -33.43 11.95
C GLY A 275 -0.97 -32.64 11.06
N LEU A 276 0.07 -32.03 11.65
CA LEU A 276 1.02 -31.21 10.91
C LEU A 276 1.87 -32.10 9.98
N ARG A 277 2.15 -31.63 8.76
CA ARG A 277 3.10 -32.29 7.84
C ARG A 277 4.55 -31.99 8.24
N ALA A 278 4.91 -32.16 9.50
CA ALA A 278 6.23 -31.85 10.04
C ALA A 278 7.18 -33.07 9.99
N SER A 279 8.48 -32.82 9.96
CA SER A 279 9.53 -33.85 9.98
C SER A 279 9.41 -34.73 11.24
N THR A 280 9.76 -36.01 11.12
CA THR A 280 9.86 -36.94 12.26
C THR A 280 11.25 -36.98 12.88
N TYR A 281 12.22 -36.33 12.25
CA TYR A 281 13.56 -36.23 12.80
C TYR A 281 13.58 -35.33 14.04
N PRO A 282 14.28 -35.76 15.12
CA PRO A 282 14.47 -34.93 16.31
C PRO A 282 15.08 -33.56 15.97
N VAL A 283 14.65 -32.54 16.69
CA VAL A 283 15.28 -31.22 16.60
C VAL A 283 16.63 -31.31 17.33
N SER A 284 17.69 -30.75 16.76
CA SER A 284 19.03 -30.74 17.35
C SER A 284 19.66 -29.37 17.28
N TRP A 285 20.71 -29.16 18.07
CA TRP A 285 21.50 -27.93 18.04
C TRP A 285 22.32 -27.77 16.76
N ARG A 286 22.63 -28.87 16.06
CA ARG A 286 23.51 -28.86 14.89
C ARG A 286 22.79 -28.36 13.65
N ASP A 287 23.52 -27.56 12.87
CA ASP A 287 23.09 -27.21 11.52
C ASP A 287 24.30 -26.88 10.62
N HIS A 288 24.56 -27.75 9.64
CA HIS A 288 25.64 -27.56 8.67
C HIS A 288 25.20 -26.83 7.41
N SER A 289 23.94 -26.39 7.35
CA SER A 289 23.35 -25.74 6.18
C SER A 289 23.48 -24.22 6.21
N PHE A 290 24.46 -23.67 6.93
CA PHE A 290 24.68 -22.23 7.07
C PHE A 290 26.13 -21.83 6.78
N GLU A 291 26.31 -20.63 6.25
CA GLU A 291 27.62 -20.01 6.02
C GLU A 291 27.65 -18.61 6.63
N ALA A 292 28.80 -18.24 7.18
CA ALA A 292 29.00 -17.01 7.93
C ALA A 292 30.25 -16.27 7.46
N ILE A 293 30.18 -14.93 7.46
CA ILE A 293 31.28 -14.03 7.12
C ILE A 293 31.31 -12.87 8.12
N ALA A 294 32.49 -12.52 8.63
CA ALA A 294 32.72 -11.29 9.38
C ALA A 294 33.64 -10.34 8.60
N LEU A 295 33.26 -9.07 8.54
CA LEU A 295 34.00 -8.00 7.89
C LEU A 295 34.21 -6.84 8.86
N GLU A 296 35.40 -6.25 8.86
CA GLU A 296 35.76 -5.14 9.76
C GLU A 296 36.32 -3.97 8.96
N LYS A 297 35.86 -2.75 9.28
CA LYS A 297 36.34 -1.55 8.60
C LYS A 297 37.79 -1.29 9.00
N VAL A 298 38.65 -1.06 8.01
CA VAL A 298 40.05 -0.68 8.21
C VAL A 298 40.08 0.78 8.68
N GLN A 299 40.15 1.01 9.98
CA GLN A 299 40.19 2.38 10.53
C GLN A 299 41.55 3.06 10.33
N SER A 300 41.52 4.32 9.89
CA SER A 300 42.58 5.31 10.07
C SER A 300 42.01 6.48 10.90
N GLY A 301 42.00 6.34 12.24
CA GLY A 301 41.65 7.41 13.17
C GLY A 301 40.25 7.32 13.82
N ILE A 302 40.16 7.92 15.02
CA ILE A 302 38.98 7.91 15.92
C ILE A 302 37.92 8.89 15.40
N MET A 303 36.70 8.41 15.17
CA MET A 303 35.55 9.25 14.83
C MET A 303 34.59 9.31 16.03
N PHE A 304 34.49 10.48 16.67
CA PHE A 304 33.44 10.80 17.64
C PHE A 304 32.29 11.48 16.90
N ASN A 305 31.20 10.76 16.65
CA ASN A 305 29.92 11.37 16.30
C ASN A 305 28.98 11.20 17.49
N LEU A 306 29.02 12.18 18.40
CA LEU A 306 27.97 12.39 19.41
C LEU A 306 26.86 13.21 18.73
N ARG A 307 25.83 12.55 18.21
CA ARG A 307 24.55 13.19 17.91
C ARG A 307 23.53 12.68 18.92
N ASP A 308 22.71 13.59 19.44
CA ASP A 308 21.62 13.25 20.36
C ASP A 308 20.63 12.30 19.70
N VAL A 309 20.30 11.23 20.42
CA VAL A 309 19.34 10.20 20.01
C VAL A 309 17.93 10.67 20.39
N PRO A 310 16.94 10.64 19.49
CA PRO A 310 15.55 10.89 19.86
C PRO A 310 15.04 9.82 20.84
N ASP A 311 14.34 10.24 21.91
CA ASP A 311 13.85 9.35 22.99
C ASP A 311 12.81 8.31 22.54
N THR A 312 12.23 8.44 21.35
CA THR A 312 11.21 7.54 20.84
C THR A 312 11.25 7.44 19.32
N PHE A 313 11.26 6.20 18.83
CA PHE A 313 11.11 5.86 17.41
C PHE A 313 9.66 5.40 17.17
N ASP A 314 8.98 6.00 16.20
CA ASP A 314 7.57 5.69 15.91
C ASP A 314 7.46 4.45 15.02
N ILE A 315 7.00 3.35 15.61
CA ILE A 315 7.02 1.94 15.17
C ILE A 315 6.22 1.67 13.89
N PHE A 316 5.41 2.63 13.45
CA PHE A 316 4.76 2.60 12.15
C PHE A 316 5.30 3.76 11.32
N ASN A 317 5.70 3.51 10.07
CA ASN A 317 5.80 4.61 9.13
C ASN A 317 4.37 4.93 8.70
N PRO A 318 3.72 6.00 9.21
CA PRO A 318 2.44 6.39 8.65
C PRO A 318 2.65 6.71 7.17
N PRO A 319 1.63 6.52 6.31
CA PRO A 319 1.71 7.00 4.95
C PRO A 319 2.08 8.50 4.97
N LEU A 320 3.22 8.83 4.33
CA LEU A 320 3.79 10.15 4.06
C LEU A 320 3.06 11.33 4.77
N ARG A 321 3.41 11.62 6.03
CA ARG A 321 2.84 12.76 6.76
C ARG A 321 3.53 14.09 6.45
N ILE A 322 4.83 14.08 6.15
CA ILE A 322 5.65 15.29 5.94
C ILE A 322 6.29 15.23 4.56
N ARG A 323 5.99 16.20 3.69
CA ARG A 323 6.39 16.17 2.27
C ARG A 323 7.87 16.44 2.07
N ARG A 324 8.49 17.27 2.92
CA ARG A 324 9.90 17.68 2.82
C ARG A 324 10.92 16.54 2.97
N ASN A 325 10.52 15.42 3.57
CA ASN A 325 11.39 14.26 3.80
C ASN A 325 11.35 13.24 2.64
N VAL A 326 10.59 13.53 1.58
CA VAL A 326 10.38 12.60 0.47
C VAL A 326 11.37 12.88 -0.65
N GLU A 327 12.30 11.95 -0.83
CA GLU A 327 13.21 11.93 -1.97
C GLU A 327 12.52 11.32 -3.19
N LEU A 328 12.69 11.97 -4.33
CA LEU A 328 12.10 11.52 -5.59
C LEU A 328 13.08 10.57 -6.29
N ASN A 329 12.57 9.50 -6.88
CA ASN A 329 13.41 8.68 -7.76
C ASN A 329 13.68 9.39 -9.10
N GLU A 330 14.60 8.87 -9.91
CA GLU A 330 14.97 9.47 -11.20
C GLU A 330 13.78 9.74 -12.14
N LEU A 331 12.78 8.84 -12.17
CA LEU A 331 11.58 9.01 -13.00
C LEU A 331 10.66 10.12 -12.45
N GLN A 332 10.51 10.20 -11.13
CA GLN A 332 9.73 11.22 -10.44
C GLN A 332 10.40 12.58 -10.52
N GLU A 333 11.73 12.66 -10.32
CA GLU A 333 12.52 13.87 -10.53
C GLU A 333 12.38 14.38 -11.95
N LYS A 334 12.56 13.49 -12.95
CA LYS A 334 12.40 13.85 -14.36
C LYS A 334 11.00 14.40 -14.63
N ALA A 335 9.96 13.78 -14.07
CA ALA A 335 8.58 14.21 -14.23
C ALA A 335 8.28 15.54 -13.52
N ALA A 336 8.94 15.79 -12.39
CA ALA A 336 8.77 16.99 -11.58
C ALA A 336 9.52 18.21 -12.14
N ARG A 337 10.48 18.03 -13.05
CA ARG A 337 11.21 19.16 -13.64
C ARG A 337 10.27 20.13 -14.36
N PHE A 338 10.67 21.40 -14.36
CA PHE A 338 10.04 22.43 -15.17
C PHE A 338 10.11 22.06 -16.66
N GLU A 339 8.99 22.20 -17.36
CA GLU A 339 8.86 21.89 -18.78
C GLU A 339 8.05 22.98 -19.48
N THR A 340 8.39 23.27 -20.73
CA THR A 340 7.68 24.24 -21.58
C THR A 340 6.56 23.62 -22.40
N ASN A 341 6.39 22.30 -22.31
CA ASN A 341 5.35 21.53 -22.99
C ASN A 341 4.35 20.98 -21.96
N PRO A 342 3.10 20.69 -22.37
CA PRO A 342 2.14 20.02 -21.49
C PRO A 342 2.73 18.69 -21.03
N SER A 343 2.46 18.29 -19.79
CA SER A 343 2.98 17.01 -19.28
C SER A 343 1.87 16.07 -18.85
N VAL A 344 2.00 14.80 -19.22
CA VAL A 344 1.10 13.73 -18.77
C VAL A 344 1.90 12.78 -17.88
N ILE A 345 1.55 12.73 -16.61
CA ILE A 345 2.19 11.87 -15.61
C ILE A 345 1.27 10.67 -15.34
N VAL A 346 1.68 9.50 -15.78
CA VAL A 346 0.90 8.27 -15.63
C VAL A 346 1.69 7.24 -14.83
N GLY A 347 0.98 6.40 -14.09
CA GLY A 347 1.60 5.27 -13.40
C GLY A 347 0.63 4.59 -12.44
N PRO A 348 1.01 3.39 -11.96
CA PRO A 348 0.14 2.55 -11.14
C PRO A 348 -0.22 3.19 -9.78
N ALA A 349 -1.12 2.53 -9.05
CA ALA A 349 -1.52 2.94 -7.71
C ALA A 349 -0.29 3.12 -6.79
N GLY A 350 -0.22 4.25 -6.07
CA GLY A 350 0.85 4.50 -5.10
C GLY A 350 2.24 4.83 -5.68
N CYS A 351 2.36 5.16 -6.97
CA CYS A 351 3.65 5.50 -7.60
C CYS A 351 4.15 6.95 -7.34
N GLY A 352 3.40 7.76 -6.57
CA GLY A 352 3.79 9.13 -6.23
C GLY A 352 3.35 10.23 -7.21
N LYS A 353 2.28 10.03 -7.99
CA LYS A 353 1.75 11.05 -8.94
C LYS A 353 1.50 12.42 -8.29
N SER A 354 0.73 12.44 -7.19
CA SER A 354 0.42 13.66 -6.44
C SER A 354 1.67 14.34 -5.87
N VAL A 355 2.66 13.54 -5.45
CA VAL A 355 3.97 14.00 -4.95
C VAL A 355 4.73 14.73 -6.07
N VAL A 356 4.76 14.15 -7.27
CA VAL A 356 5.36 14.76 -8.47
C VAL A 356 4.64 16.06 -8.85
N ILE A 357 3.30 16.11 -8.82
CA ILE A 357 2.55 17.35 -9.08
C ILE A 357 2.99 18.47 -8.12
N THR A 358 3.02 18.19 -6.81
CA THR A 358 3.43 19.21 -5.81
C THR A 358 4.86 19.70 -6.03
N GLU A 359 5.78 18.80 -6.40
CA GLU A 359 7.16 19.18 -6.71
C GLU A 359 7.24 20.05 -7.98
N LYS A 360 6.49 19.66 -9.02
CA LYS A 360 6.47 20.38 -10.30
C LYS A 360 5.97 21.82 -10.13
N ILE A 361 4.96 22.03 -9.27
CA ILE A 361 4.48 23.38 -8.92
C ILE A 361 5.60 24.22 -8.30
N ILE A 362 6.36 23.66 -7.34
CA ILE A 362 7.49 24.37 -6.72
C ILE A 362 8.59 24.64 -7.74
N ASN A 363 8.90 23.69 -8.61
CA ASN A 363 9.90 23.86 -9.68
C ASN A 363 9.51 24.93 -10.71
N VAL A 364 8.21 25.14 -10.96
CA VAL A 364 7.73 26.28 -11.78
C VAL A 364 8.09 27.61 -11.11
N PHE A 365 7.82 27.77 -9.81
CA PHE A 365 8.18 28.99 -9.10
C PHE A 365 9.70 29.22 -9.05
N GLU A 366 10.47 28.17 -8.80
CA GLU A 366 11.94 28.22 -8.76
C GLU A 366 12.53 28.60 -10.12
N HIS A 367 11.99 28.08 -11.23
CA HIS A 367 12.42 28.44 -12.58
C HIS A 367 12.30 29.94 -12.84
N PHE A 368 11.21 30.56 -12.40
CA PHE A 368 11.00 32.01 -12.49
C PHE A 368 11.61 32.79 -11.31
N GLN A 369 12.44 32.13 -10.49
CA GLN A 369 13.11 32.70 -9.32
C GLN A 369 12.16 33.44 -8.36
N TRP A 370 10.87 33.06 -8.34
CA TRP A 370 9.83 33.73 -7.55
C TRP A 370 9.58 35.21 -7.93
N GLN A 371 10.05 35.68 -9.10
CA GLN A 371 9.97 37.08 -9.52
C GLN A 371 8.82 37.39 -10.50
N LYS A 372 8.23 36.35 -11.11
CA LYS A 372 7.10 36.47 -12.03
C LYS A 372 5.80 36.28 -11.25
N PRO A 373 4.78 37.17 -11.39
CA PRO A 373 3.48 36.93 -10.81
C PRO A 373 2.85 35.74 -11.54
N LEU A 374 2.50 34.70 -10.80
CA LEU A 374 1.89 33.49 -11.34
C LEU A 374 0.61 33.19 -10.58
N SER A 375 -0.45 32.91 -11.33
CA SER A 375 -1.69 32.31 -10.80
C SER A 375 -1.76 30.86 -11.27
N ILE A 376 -1.72 29.92 -10.31
CA ILE A 376 -1.72 28.47 -10.56
C ILE A 376 -3.02 27.86 -10.03
N LEU A 377 -3.70 27.05 -10.85
CA LEU A 377 -4.84 26.23 -10.42
C LEU A 377 -4.39 24.79 -10.17
N VAL A 378 -4.77 24.22 -9.03
CA VAL A 378 -4.63 22.80 -8.72
C VAL A 378 -6.02 22.21 -8.49
N THR A 379 -6.37 21.16 -9.24
CA THR A 379 -7.70 20.54 -9.19
C THR A 379 -7.64 19.02 -9.16
N THR A 380 -8.61 18.41 -8.49
CA THR A 380 -8.84 16.96 -8.43
C THR A 380 -10.30 16.67 -8.05
N PHE A 381 -10.73 15.41 -8.13
CA PHE A 381 -12.09 15.01 -7.74
C PHE A 381 -12.24 14.82 -6.23
N ASN A 382 -11.19 14.42 -5.51
CA ASN A 382 -11.29 14.14 -4.07
C ASN A 382 -11.00 15.38 -3.19
N LYS A 383 -11.99 15.77 -2.37
CA LYS A 383 -11.90 16.87 -1.39
C LYS A 383 -10.77 16.69 -0.38
N SER A 384 -10.62 15.48 0.14
CA SER A 384 -9.56 15.15 1.10
C SER A 384 -8.18 15.20 0.47
N LEU A 385 -8.06 14.83 -0.82
CA LEU A 385 -6.79 14.94 -1.55
C LEU A 385 -6.39 16.40 -1.74
N ILE A 386 -7.32 17.31 -2.06
CA ILE A 386 -7.06 18.76 -2.09
C ILE A 386 -6.49 19.24 -0.75
N LYS A 387 -7.09 18.82 0.36
CA LYS A 387 -6.61 19.18 1.71
C LYS A 387 -5.16 18.72 1.93
N GLN A 388 -4.83 17.49 1.50
CA GLN A 388 -3.48 16.94 1.60
C GLN A 388 -2.48 17.67 0.69
N LEU A 389 -2.83 17.92 -0.57
CA LEU A 389 -2.00 18.68 -1.52
C LEU A 389 -1.69 20.08 -1.00
N ARG A 390 -2.69 20.76 -0.41
CA ARG A 390 -2.52 22.07 0.23
C ARG A 390 -1.51 22.01 1.38
N ALA A 391 -1.67 21.03 2.27
CA ALA A 391 -0.75 20.84 3.40
C ALA A 391 0.69 20.56 2.94
N TRP A 392 0.87 19.74 1.89
CA TRP A 392 2.18 19.45 1.31
C TRP A 392 2.82 20.67 0.66
N LEU A 393 2.07 21.47 -0.11
CA LEU A 393 2.59 22.71 -0.69
C LEU A 393 2.99 23.72 0.39
N ILE A 394 2.21 23.83 1.46
CA ILE A 394 2.53 24.67 2.62
C ILE A 394 3.86 24.25 3.27
N ASP A 395 4.05 22.94 3.50
CA ASP A 395 5.28 22.39 4.07
C ASP A 395 6.50 22.69 3.17
N MET A 396 6.36 22.49 1.86
CA MET A 396 7.41 22.78 0.89
C MET A 396 7.76 24.27 0.79
N LEU A 397 6.75 25.16 0.79
CA LEU A 397 6.97 26.61 0.79
C LEU A 397 7.71 27.07 2.05
N GLY A 398 7.35 26.51 3.21
CA GLY A 398 8.04 26.76 4.47
C GLY A 398 9.51 26.32 4.43
N ALA A 399 9.80 25.14 3.87
CA ALA A 399 11.18 24.65 3.69
C ALA A 399 12.03 25.55 2.78
N LYS A 400 11.41 26.25 1.82
CA LYS A 400 12.05 27.24 0.94
C LYS A 400 12.14 28.64 1.55
N GLY A 401 11.75 28.81 2.81
CA GLY A 401 11.77 30.11 3.51
C GLY A 401 10.76 31.12 2.95
N LYS A 402 9.72 30.68 2.24
CA LYS A 402 8.73 31.56 1.64
C LYS A 402 7.62 31.88 2.63
N SER A 403 7.34 33.17 2.79
CA SER A 403 6.18 33.63 3.57
C SER A 403 4.91 33.53 2.73
N TYR A 404 3.81 33.11 3.33
CA TYR A 404 2.52 32.96 2.64
C TYR A 404 1.34 33.34 3.55
N THR A 405 0.17 33.57 2.97
CA THR A 405 -1.12 33.68 3.65
C THR A 405 -2.10 32.69 3.04
N ILE A 406 -2.98 32.14 3.87
CA ILE A 406 -3.98 31.17 3.43
C ILE A 406 -5.35 31.85 3.52
N HIS A 407 -6.10 31.79 2.42
CA HIS A 407 -7.52 32.13 2.40
C HIS A 407 -8.31 30.85 2.22
N GLU A 408 -8.95 30.40 3.30
CA GLU A 408 -9.87 29.27 3.26
C GLU A 408 -11.27 29.74 2.86
N TYR A 409 -11.98 28.92 2.09
CA TYR A 409 -13.39 29.15 1.84
C TYR A 409 -14.24 28.67 3.04
N ARG A 410 -15.54 28.98 3.03
CA ARG A 410 -16.45 28.82 4.18
C ARG A 410 -16.46 27.43 4.84
N ASP A 411 -16.07 26.37 4.13
CA ASP A 411 -15.98 25.02 4.67
C ASP A 411 -14.50 24.57 4.73
N PRO A 412 -13.82 24.73 5.87
CA PRO A 412 -12.43 24.29 6.03
C PRO A 412 -12.24 22.78 5.83
N SER A 413 -13.32 21.99 5.85
CA SER A 413 -13.25 20.54 5.73
C SER A 413 -13.08 20.04 4.29
N ASP A 414 -13.40 20.86 3.27
CA ASP A 414 -13.33 20.46 1.85
C ASP A 414 -11.93 20.66 1.21
N GLY A 415 -11.00 21.26 1.95
CA GLY A 415 -9.62 21.52 1.53
C GLY A 415 -9.44 22.69 0.57
N THR A 416 -10.51 23.25 0.02
CA THR A 416 -10.44 24.34 -0.96
C THR A 416 -9.86 25.61 -0.35
N GLY A 417 -9.07 26.34 -1.12
CA GLY A 417 -8.47 27.57 -0.64
C GLY A 417 -7.46 28.16 -1.61
N ILE A 418 -6.93 29.31 -1.21
CA ILE A 418 -5.89 30.02 -1.95
C ILE A 418 -4.68 30.19 -1.04
N ILE A 419 -3.52 29.75 -1.50
CA ILE A 419 -2.23 30.08 -0.91
C ILE A 419 -1.70 31.29 -1.67
N LYS A 420 -1.57 32.43 -1.00
CA LYS A 420 -0.89 33.62 -1.55
C LYS A 420 0.51 33.69 -1.00
N ILE A 421 1.50 33.76 -1.88
CA ILE A 421 2.91 33.78 -1.53
C ILE A 421 3.36 35.24 -1.48
N LYS A 422 3.90 35.67 -0.34
CA LYS A 422 4.36 37.05 -0.13
C LYS A 422 5.69 37.26 -0.84
N GLY A 423 5.78 38.35 -1.60
CA GLY A 423 6.98 38.80 -2.29
C GLY A 423 6.73 40.16 -2.95
N ASP A 424 7.68 40.63 -3.77
CA ASP A 424 7.55 41.90 -4.50
C ASP A 424 6.39 41.91 -5.50
N LYS A 425 5.94 40.72 -5.94
CA LYS A 425 4.75 40.51 -6.76
C LYS A 425 3.92 39.38 -6.16
N GLU A 426 2.60 39.53 -6.16
CA GLU A 426 1.70 38.51 -5.62
C GLU A 426 1.66 37.28 -6.54
N CYS A 427 2.07 36.13 -6.00
CA CYS A 427 1.88 34.81 -6.59
C CYS A 427 0.78 34.06 -5.83
N GLU A 428 -0.03 33.28 -6.52
CA GLU A 428 -1.10 32.51 -5.88
C GLU A 428 -1.21 31.08 -6.42
N ILE A 429 -1.55 30.17 -5.51
CA ILE A 429 -1.94 28.80 -5.80
C ILE A 429 -3.37 28.61 -5.32
N LYS A 430 -4.30 28.45 -6.26
CA LYS A 430 -5.71 28.18 -6.00
C LYS A 430 -5.96 26.67 -6.06
N LEU A 431 -6.41 26.09 -4.95
CA LEU A 431 -6.74 24.67 -4.86
C LEU A 431 -8.25 24.49 -4.78
N VAL A 432 -8.84 23.87 -5.80
CA VAL A 432 -10.29 23.72 -5.94
C VAL A 432 -10.63 22.35 -6.51
N HIS A 433 -11.52 21.59 -5.88
CA HIS A 433 -12.01 20.34 -6.44
C HIS A 433 -13.07 20.57 -7.53
N PHE A 434 -13.24 19.60 -8.44
CA PHE A 434 -14.11 19.72 -9.62
C PHE A 434 -15.54 20.19 -9.32
N GLU A 435 -16.18 19.71 -8.26
CA GLU A 435 -17.55 20.14 -7.91
C GLU A 435 -17.64 21.63 -7.59
N MET A 436 -16.58 22.22 -7.00
CA MET A 436 -16.54 23.63 -6.58
C MET A 436 -15.98 24.57 -7.66
N LEU A 437 -15.38 24.02 -8.71
CA LEU A 437 -14.84 24.78 -9.83
C LEU A 437 -15.87 25.72 -10.48
N PRO A 438 -17.12 25.29 -10.81
CA PRO A 438 -18.15 26.18 -11.33
C PRO A 438 -18.46 27.36 -10.41
N LYS A 439 -18.40 27.17 -9.09
CA LYS A 439 -18.72 28.22 -8.11
C LYS A 439 -17.56 29.19 -7.94
N LEU A 440 -16.37 28.67 -7.64
CA LEU A 440 -15.23 29.47 -7.20
C LEU A 440 -14.50 30.12 -8.37
N VAL A 441 -14.41 29.43 -9.50
CA VAL A 441 -13.79 29.94 -10.73
C VAL A 441 -14.86 30.47 -11.69
N GLY A 442 -15.92 29.69 -11.93
CA GLY A 442 -16.98 30.06 -12.86
C GLY A 442 -17.96 31.13 -12.38
N ARG A 443 -17.95 31.47 -11.08
CA ARG A 443 -18.91 32.37 -10.42
C ARG A 443 -20.37 31.96 -10.65
N ILE A 444 -20.64 30.65 -10.76
CA ILE A 444 -21.98 30.08 -10.89
C ILE A 444 -22.62 29.98 -9.50
N VAL A 445 -23.86 30.47 -9.38
CA VAL A 445 -24.61 30.42 -8.13
C VAL A 445 -24.87 28.96 -7.72
N MET A 446 -24.50 28.61 -6.49
CA MET A 446 -24.84 27.32 -5.88
C MET A 446 -25.98 27.46 -4.89
N ARG A 447 -27.02 26.62 -5.07
CA ARG A 447 -28.08 26.40 -4.09
C ARG A 447 -28.13 24.92 -3.70
N PRO A 448 -28.52 24.57 -2.47
CA PRO A 448 -28.70 23.19 -2.07
C PRO A 448 -29.62 22.44 -3.06
N PHE A 449 -29.24 21.22 -3.42
CA PHE A 449 -30.03 20.34 -4.28
C PHE A 449 -30.07 18.95 -3.65
N ASP A 450 -31.11 18.19 -3.97
CA ASP A 450 -31.33 16.83 -3.50
C ASP A 450 -31.22 15.88 -4.70
N GLU A 451 -30.29 14.95 -4.64
CA GLU A 451 -30.03 13.99 -5.71
C GLU A 451 -31.18 12.98 -5.88
N SER A 452 -31.90 12.66 -4.80
CA SER A 452 -33.07 11.77 -4.86
C SER A 452 -34.19 12.34 -5.73
N LEU A 453 -34.30 13.67 -5.81
CA LEU A 453 -35.24 14.37 -6.68
C LEU A 453 -35.01 14.03 -8.16
N HIS A 454 -33.74 13.90 -8.56
CA HIS A 454 -33.37 13.60 -9.95
C HIS A 454 -33.75 12.17 -10.33
N LEU A 455 -33.45 11.19 -9.48
CA LEU A 455 -33.82 9.79 -9.72
C LEU A 455 -35.35 9.62 -9.77
N ASN A 456 -36.06 10.20 -8.80
CA ASN A 456 -37.52 10.16 -8.76
C ASN A 456 -38.13 10.81 -10.00
N LYS A 457 -37.58 11.95 -10.45
CA LYS A 457 -38.10 12.63 -11.64
C LYS A 457 -37.83 11.85 -12.92
N LEU A 458 -36.65 11.22 -13.04
CA LEU A 458 -36.36 10.35 -14.17
C LEU A 458 -37.29 9.14 -14.21
N SER A 459 -37.62 8.54 -13.08
CA SER A 459 -38.62 7.46 -13.02
C SER A 459 -39.99 7.90 -13.55
N GLN A 460 -40.44 9.11 -13.21
CA GLN A 460 -41.69 9.68 -13.73
C GLN A 460 -41.61 9.92 -15.24
N ILE A 461 -40.52 10.53 -15.72
CA ILE A 461 -40.31 10.80 -17.15
C ILE A 461 -40.25 9.49 -17.94
N ILE A 462 -39.63 8.44 -17.40
CA ILE A 462 -39.58 7.13 -18.03
C ILE A 462 -41.00 6.57 -18.22
N ALA A 463 -41.87 6.69 -17.22
CA ALA A 463 -43.27 6.27 -17.34
C ALA A 463 -44.00 7.07 -18.43
N GLU A 464 -43.88 8.40 -18.41
CA GLU A 464 -44.47 9.28 -19.44
C GLU A 464 -43.99 8.92 -20.86
N VAL A 465 -42.68 8.67 -21.04
CA VAL A 465 -42.09 8.33 -22.34
C VAL A 465 -42.51 6.94 -22.82
N ARG A 466 -42.71 5.99 -21.90
CA ARG A 466 -43.23 4.65 -22.24
C ARG A 466 -44.64 4.74 -22.80
N ASP A 467 -45.49 5.56 -22.20
CA ASP A 467 -46.85 5.78 -22.69
C ASP A 467 -46.86 6.57 -24.00
N GLU A 468 -46.05 7.63 -24.11
CA GLU A 468 -45.98 8.48 -25.31
C GLU A 468 -45.48 7.74 -26.56
N LEU A 469 -44.53 6.82 -26.39
CA LEU A 469 -43.91 6.09 -27.50
C LEU A 469 -44.42 4.64 -27.64
N ASP A 470 -45.44 4.25 -26.87
CA ASP A 470 -46.00 2.89 -26.82
C ASP A 470 -44.90 1.81 -26.69
N LEU A 471 -43.97 2.02 -25.75
CA LEU A 471 -42.81 1.16 -25.58
C LEU A 471 -43.18 -0.12 -24.85
N ASN A 472 -42.83 -1.27 -25.44
CA ASN A 472 -42.93 -2.55 -24.75
C ASN A 472 -42.09 -2.52 -23.45
N PRO A 473 -42.71 -2.75 -22.27
CA PRO A 473 -42.03 -2.66 -20.99
C PRO A 473 -40.81 -3.57 -20.85
N LYS A 474 -40.78 -4.70 -21.58
CA LYS A 474 -39.67 -5.66 -21.54
C LYS A 474 -38.54 -5.32 -22.51
N ALA A 475 -38.84 -4.68 -23.63
CA ALA A 475 -37.90 -4.52 -24.75
C ALA A 475 -36.83 -3.43 -24.54
N TYR A 476 -37.03 -2.52 -23.58
CA TYR A 476 -36.12 -1.39 -23.34
C TYR A 476 -35.76 -1.17 -21.87
N THR A 477 -36.05 -2.15 -21.00
CA THR A 477 -35.90 -2.03 -19.54
C THR A 477 -34.53 -1.47 -19.15
N LYS A 478 -33.44 -2.08 -19.64
CA LYS A 478 -32.06 -1.72 -19.27
C LYS A 478 -31.63 -0.31 -19.67
N VAL A 479 -32.20 0.26 -20.75
CA VAL A 479 -31.86 1.63 -21.21
C VAL A 479 -32.84 2.68 -20.67
N MET A 480 -34.01 2.24 -20.20
CA MET A 480 -35.05 3.07 -19.60
C MET A 480 -35.08 2.86 -18.09
N GLU A 481 -33.92 3.02 -17.46
CA GLU A 481 -33.69 3.04 -16.02
C GLU A 481 -33.09 4.38 -15.59
N PRO A 482 -33.46 4.94 -14.43
CA PRO A 482 -32.95 6.24 -13.98
C PRO A 482 -31.42 6.31 -13.91
N ALA A 483 -30.77 5.23 -13.43
CA ALA A 483 -29.31 5.15 -13.35
C ALA A 483 -28.65 5.24 -14.74
N PHE A 484 -29.16 4.48 -15.72
CA PHE A 484 -28.66 4.54 -17.09
C PHE A 484 -28.81 5.94 -17.70
N LEU A 485 -29.96 6.60 -17.52
CA LEU A 485 -30.20 7.94 -18.05
C LEU A 485 -29.30 8.99 -17.39
N MET A 486 -29.05 8.88 -16.07
CA MET A 486 -28.10 9.75 -15.37
C MET A 486 -26.68 9.61 -15.94
N GLU A 487 -26.22 8.37 -16.14
CA GLU A 487 -24.92 8.11 -16.77
C GLU A 487 -24.85 8.63 -18.20
N GLU A 488 -25.90 8.44 -18.99
CA GLU A 488 -25.97 8.91 -20.36
C GLU A 488 -25.93 10.44 -20.42
N TYR A 489 -26.65 11.11 -19.51
CA TYR A 489 -26.56 12.55 -19.34
C TYR A 489 -25.15 13.01 -18.97
N HIS A 490 -24.49 12.31 -18.05
CA HIS A 490 -23.14 12.67 -17.62
C HIS A 490 -22.08 12.43 -18.71
N ARG A 491 -22.03 11.22 -19.29
CA ARG A 491 -20.96 10.79 -20.19
C ARG A 491 -21.16 11.28 -21.62
N VAL A 492 -22.40 11.35 -22.10
CA VAL A 492 -22.71 11.66 -23.51
C VAL A 492 -23.19 13.09 -23.67
N ILE A 493 -24.23 13.51 -22.92
CA ILE A 493 -24.78 14.87 -23.06
C ILE A 493 -23.75 15.91 -22.59
N PHE A 494 -23.28 15.78 -21.34
CA PHE A 494 -22.21 16.63 -20.83
C PHE A 494 -20.84 16.19 -21.38
N GLY A 495 -20.44 14.93 -21.18
CA GLY A 495 -19.06 14.51 -21.44
C GLY A 495 -18.59 14.66 -22.90
N LEU A 496 -19.45 14.34 -23.88
CA LEU A 496 -19.18 14.51 -25.32
C LEU A 496 -19.82 15.78 -25.90
N GLN A 497 -20.41 16.63 -25.05
CA GLN A 497 -21.08 17.86 -25.46
C GLN A 497 -22.14 17.64 -26.55
N CYS A 498 -22.87 16.53 -26.46
CA CYS A 498 -24.02 16.25 -27.31
C CYS A 498 -25.16 17.24 -27.01
N LYS A 499 -25.32 18.24 -27.87
CA LYS A 499 -26.32 19.29 -27.68
C LYS A 499 -27.72 18.77 -27.98
N LEU A 500 -28.52 18.56 -26.93
CA LEU A 500 -29.93 18.18 -27.05
C LEU A 500 -30.75 19.17 -27.91
N SER A 501 -30.33 20.44 -28.00
CA SER A 501 -30.94 21.47 -28.84
C SER A 501 -30.78 21.24 -30.34
N LEU A 502 -29.85 20.36 -30.77
CA LEU A 502 -29.68 19.98 -32.18
C LEU A 502 -30.67 18.91 -32.62
N GLY A 503 -31.58 18.47 -31.74
CA GLY A 503 -32.65 17.54 -32.06
C GLY A 503 -32.27 16.05 -31.94
N GLU A 504 -33.26 15.19 -32.16
CA GLU A 504 -33.13 13.73 -32.05
C GLU A 504 -32.11 13.18 -33.04
N GLU A 505 -32.12 13.65 -34.29
CA GLU A 505 -31.25 13.18 -35.37
C GLU A 505 -29.75 13.28 -35.01
N HIS A 506 -29.36 14.36 -34.34
CA HIS A 506 -27.98 14.53 -33.88
C HIS A 506 -27.57 13.44 -32.88
N TYR A 507 -28.45 13.10 -31.94
CA TYR A 507 -28.20 12.04 -30.97
C TYR A 507 -28.24 10.64 -31.61
N GLN A 508 -29.11 10.43 -32.60
CA GLN A 508 -29.17 9.19 -33.37
C GLN A 508 -27.84 8.88 -34.07
N ASN A 509 -27.21 9.90 -34.66
CA ASN A 509 -25.97 9.76 -35.43
C ASN A 509 -24.68 9.91 -34.60
N LEU A 510 -24.80 10.27 -33.32
CA LEU A 510 -23.63 10.48 -32.45
C LEU A 510 -22.86 9.17 -32.22
N GLU A 511 -21.55 9.23 -32.41
CA GLU A 511 -20.65 8.17 -31.93
C GLU A 511 -20.48 8.30 -30.41
N ARG A 512 -20.93 7.29 -29.67
CA ARG A 512 -20.89 7.27 -28.19
C ARG A 512 -19.52 6.79 -27.69
N VAL A 513 -18.45 7.48 -28.11
CA VAL A 513 -17.06 7.09 -27.85
C VAL A 513 -16.84 6.87 -26.36
N GLY A 514 -16.27 5.71 -26.01
CA GLY A 514 -15.96 5.32 -24.63
C GLY A 514 -17.15 4.86 -23.76
N ARG A 515 -18.41 5.01 -24.20
CA ARG A 515 -19.59 4.61 -23.41
C ARG A 515 -19.78 3.09 -23.29
N GLY A 516 -19.27 2.32 -24.24
CA GLY A 516 -19.44 0.86 -24.33
C GLY A 516 -20.79 0.42 -24.92
N ASN A 517 -20.95 -0.88 -25.17
CA ASN A 517 -22.08 -1.49 -25.90
C ASN A 517 -23.02 -2.36 -25.04
N ASN A 518 -23.02 -2.22 -23.72
CA ASN A 518 -23.95 -2.93 -22.83
C ASN A 518 -24.66 -1.92 -21.90
N PRO A 519 -26.00 -1.86 -21.81
CA PRO A 519 -26.90 -2.38 -22.83
C PRO A 519 -26.58 -1.73 -24.18
N LYS A 520 -26.72 -2.52 -25.25
CA LYS A 520 -26.52 -2.03 -26.61
C LYS A 520 -27.56 -0.95 -26.90
N LEU A 521 -27.12 0.22 -27.33
CA LEU A 521 -28.00 1.35 -27.66
C LEU A 521 -27.81 1.74 -29.13
N ASP A 522 -28.44 0.93 -29.97
CA ASP A 522 -28.44 1.12 -31.43
C ASP A 522 -29.34 2.31 -31.82
N SER A 523 -29.04 2.90 -32.97
CA SER A 523 -29.89 3.90 -33.61
C SER A 523 -31.29 3.36 -33.86
N GLY A 524 -32.29 4.22 -33.80
CA GLY A 524 -33.71 3.88 -33.93
C GLY A 524 -34.48 4.11 -32.64
N MET A 525 -35.41 3.20 -32.32
CA MET A 525 -36.38 3.42 -31.23
C MET A 525 -35.73 3.54 -29.84
N ALA A 526 -34.65 2.79 -29.58
CA ALA A 526 -33.98 2.83 -28.29
C ALA A 526 -33.33 4.21 -28.01
N ARG A 527 -32.55 4.74 -28.97
CA ARG A 527 -31.99 6.10 -28.87
C ARG A 527 -33.06 7.17 -28.88
N LYS A 528 -34.16 6.97 -29.61
CA LYS A 528 -35.31 7.88 -29.59
C LYS A 528 -35.90 8.00 -28.19
N ALA A 529 -36.20 6.86 -27.55
CA ALA A 529 -36.74 6.82 -26.19
C ALA A 529 -35.81 7.51 -25.17
N VAL A 530 -34.51 7.18 -25.23
CA VAL A 530 -33.49 7.79 -24.35
C VAL A 530 -33.39 9.30 -24.59
N TRP A 531 -33.32 9.74 -25.84
CA TRP A 531 -33.27 11.17 -26.18
C TRP A 531 -34.51 11.92 -25.67
N THR A 532 -35.72 11.39 -25.91
CA THR A 532 -36.97 12.01 -25.46
C THR A 532 -36.97 12.16 -23.94
N ALA A 533 -36.54 11.13 -23.21
CA ALA A 533 -36.43 11.17 -21.76
C ALA A 533 -35.41 12.23 -21.29
N LEU A 534 -34.19 12.23 -21.87
CA LEU A 534 -33.14 13.19 -21.52
C LEU A 534 -33.51 14.63 -21.89
N HIS A 535 -34.22 14.83 -22.99
CA HIS A 535 -34.71 16.14 -23.42
C HIS A 535 -35.75 16.68 -22.43
N LYS A 536 -36.76 15.88 -22.06
CA LYS A 536 -37.73 16.25 -21.00
C LYS A 536 -37.04 16.52 -19.67
N TYR A 537 -36.05 15.71 -19.32
CA TYR A 537 -35.27 15.87 -18.10
C TYR A 537 -34.46 17.17 -18.08
N ALA A 538 -33.79 17.50 -19.18
CA ALA A 538 -33.07 18.77 -19.33
C ALA A 538 -34.00 19.99 -19.24
N LEU A 539 -35.17 19.93 -19.89
CA LEU A 539 -36.18 20.98 -19.79
C LEU A 539 -36.70 21.16 -18.36
N TRP A 540 -36.92 20.05 -17.64
CA TRP A 540 -37.31 20.10 -16.23
C TRP A 540 -36.22 20.74 -15.36
N MET A 541 -34.95 20.36 -15.54
CA MET A 541 -33.84 20.98 -14.82
C MET A 541 -33.72 22.47 -15.12
N HIS A 542 -33.99 22.89 -16.36
CA HIS A 542 -33.95 24.29 -16.74
C HIS A 542 -35.09 25.11 -16.10
N ARG A 543 -36.30 24.54 -16.00
CA ARG A 543 -37.48 25.23 -15.43
C ARG A 543 -37.53 25.19 -13.90
N THR A 544 -36.91 24.19 -13.28
CA THR A 544 -36.99 23.98 -11.84
C THR A 544 -35.74 24.52 -11.16
N GLU A 545 -35.90 25.64 -10.44
CA GLU A 545 -34.79 26.39 -9.85
C GLU A 545 -33.82 25.50 -9.05
N ARG A 546 -34.31 24.63 -8.14
CA ARG A 546 -33.43 23.74 -7.34
C ARG A 546 -32.75 22.64 -8.16
N ALA A 547 -33.43 22.07 -9.15
CA ALA A 547 -32.92 20.95 -9.94
C ALA A 547 -31.82 21.39 -10.93
N GLY A 548 -31.91 22.62 -11.45
CA GLY A 548 -30.87 23.22 -12.30
C GLY A 548 -29.52 23.44 -11.59
N HIS A 549 -29.45 23.19 -10.28
CA HIS A 549 -28.24 23.29 -9.48
C HIS A 549 -27.61 21.93 -9.16
N SER A 550 -27.87 20.85 -9.90
CA SER A 550 -27.09 19.60 -9.76
C SER A 550 -25.60 19.80 -10.13
N PHE A 551 -24.72 18.90 -9.68
CA PHE A 551 -23.28 18.99 -9.99
C PHE A 551 -22.99 19.01 -11.50
N ILE A 552 -23.64 18.14 -12.27
CA ILE A 552 -23.45 18.07 -13.73
C ILE A 552 -24.06 19.31 -14.41
N ALA A 553 -25.25 19.75 -13.99
CA ALA A 553 -25.88 20.94 -14.57
C ALA A 553 -25.02 22.20 -14.37
N ARG A 554 -24.41 22.37 -13.19
CA ARG A 554 -23.48 23.48 -12.92
C ARG A 554 -22.22 23.42 -13.78
N ARG A 555 -21.66 22.22 -14.00
CA ARG A 555 -20.53 22.05 -14.91
C ARG A 555 -20.91 22.38 -16.35
N GLN A 556 -22.08 21.97 -16.81
CA GLN A 556 -22.59 22.35 -18.15
C GLN A 556 -22.79 23.86 -18.27
N LEU A 557 -23.38 24.52 -17.27
CA LEU A 557 -23.53 25.98 -17.25
C LEU A 557 -22.18 26.69 -17.30
N PHE A 558 -21.21 26.18 -16.54
CA PHE A 558 -19.85 26.73 -16.55
C PHE A 558 -19.18 26.55 -17.91
N TYR A 559 -19.24 25.35 -18.50
CA TYR A 559 -18.75 25.09 -19.85
C TYR A 559 -19.37 26.03 -20.88
N ASN A 560 -20.71 26.19 -20.86
CA ASN A 560 -21.42 27.07 -21.79
C ASN A 560 -20.96 28.52 -21.64
N LYS A 561 -20.75 28.98 -20.40
CA LYS A 561 -20.24 30.32 -20.11
C LYS A 561 -18.83 30.52 -20.66
N LEU A 562 -17.94 29.53 -20.51
CA LEU A 562 -16.59 29.57 -21.08
C LEU A 562 -16.61 29.61 -22.61
N LYS A 563 -17.46 28.81 -23.27
CA LYS A 563 -17.63 28.83 -24.73
C LYS A 563 -18.17 30.16 -25.26
N GLN A 564 -18.86 30.94 -24.43
CA GLN A 564 -19.29 32.31 -24.76
C GLN A 564 -18.19 33.36 -24.55
N GLY A 565 -16.95 32.95 -24.24
CA GLY A 565 -15.83 33.84 -23.97
C GLY A 565 -15.90 34.51 -22.59
N GLN A 566 -16.78 34.06 -21.70
CA GLN A 566 -16.98 34.65 -20.37
C GLN A 566 -16.19 33.92 -19.29
N ALA A 567 -14.89 33.72 -19.51
CA ALA A 567 -13.97 33.18 -18.50
C ALA A 567 -13.75 34.21 -17.38
N PRO A 568 -14.25 33.98 -16.15
CA PRO A 568 -14.15 34.97 -15.09
C PRO A 568 -12.73 35.12 -14.51
N GLU A 569 -11.88 34.13 -14.80
CA GLU A 569 -10.53 33.99 -14.28
C GLU A 569 -9.72 33.08 -15.23
N MET A 570 -8.43 33.37 -15.40
CA MET A 570 -7.49 32.63 -16.25
C MET A 570 -6.19 32.37 -15.48
N PHE A 571 -5.63 31.18 -15.63
CA PHE A 571 -4.45 30.73 -14.89
C PHE A 571 -3.23 30.62 -15.80
N ASP A 572 -2.05 30.93 -15.24
CA ASP A 572 -0.79 30.75 -15.94
C ASP A 572 -0.42 29.27 -16.07
N TYR A 573 -0.75 28.46 -15.06
CA TYR A 573 -0.57 27.01 -15.04
C TYR A 573 -1.78 26.31 -14.44
N ILE A 574 -2.13 25.13 -14.96
CA ILE A 574 -3.16 24.25 -14.41
C ILE A 574 -2.57 22.86 -14.17
N PHE A 575 -2.74 22.36 -12.95
CA PHE A 575 -2.38 21.01 -12.55
C PHE A 575 -3.64 20.21 -12.19
N VAL A 576 -3.86 19.10 -12.89
CA VAL A 576 -5.00 18.20 -12.67
C VAL A 576 -4.48 16.88 -12.12
N ASP A 577 -4.91 16.50 -10.91
CA ASP A 577 -4.70 15.15 -10.37
C ASP A 577 -5.98 14.32 -10.52
N GLU A 578 -5.84 12.99 -10.60
CA GLU A 578 -6.93 12.04 -10.88
C GLU A 578 -7.61 12.28 -12.26
N PHE A 579 -6.83 12.61 -13.31
CA PHE A 579 -7.40 12.94 -14.63
C PHE A 579 -8.25 11.81 -15.24
N GLN A 580 -8.05 10.57 -14.81
CA GLN A 580 -8.76 9.40 -15.34
C GLN A 580 -10.28 9.44 -15.12
N ASP A 581 -10.78 10.34 -14.27
CA ASP A 581 -12.21 10.57 -14.07
C ASP A 581 -12.76 11.78 -14.87
N CYS A 582 -11.89 12.51 -15.58
CA CYS A 582 -12.29 13.65 -16.40
C CYS A 582 -12.97 13.19 -17.69
N THR A 583 -14.13 13.77 -17.99
CA THR A 583 -14.74 13.68 -19.32
C THR A 583 -14.03 14.60 -20.32
N PRO A 584 -14.20 14.41 -21.64
CA PRO A 584 -13.68 15.36 -22.64
C PRO A 584 -14.08 16.81 -22.37
N ALA A 585 -15.34 17.04 -21.96
CA ALA A 585 -15.82 18.36 -21.55
C ALA A 585 -15.08 18.94 -20.34
N ASP A 586 -14.69 18.12 -19.36
CA ASP A 586 -13.90 18.59 -18.21
C ASP A 586 -12.51 19.05 -18.66
N PHE A 587 -11.88 18.36 -19.63
CA PHE A 587 -10.62 18.81 -20.22
C PHE A 587 -10.76 20.10 -21.02
N GLU A 588 -11.83 20.24 -21.80
CA GLU A 588 -12.11 21.49 -22.52
C GLU A 588 -12.31 22.68 -21.55
N ILE A 589 -12.96 22.46 -20.40
CA ILE A 589 -13.04 23.49 -19.35
C ILE A 589 -11.64 23.92 -18.93
N MET A 590 -10.72 22.98 -18.70
CA MET A 590 -9.35 23.31 -18.29
C MET A 590 -8.56 24.02 -19.39
N SER A 591 -8.66 23.58 -20.64
CA SER A 591 -8.06 24.27 -21.79
C SER A 591 -8.54 25.72 -21.90
N MET A 592 -9.83 25.97 -21.67
CA MET A 592 -10.40 27.33 -21.71
C MET A 592 -10.04 28.20 -20.50
N LEU A 593 -9.42 27.63 -19.45
CA LEU A 593 -9.02 28.36 -18.23
C LEU A 593 -7.50 28.61 -18.16
N VAL A 594 -6.69 27.94 -18.99
CA VAL A 594 -5.24 28.15 -19.02
C VAL A 594 -4.89 29.20 -20.08
N ARG A 595 -3.99 30.12 -19.74
CA ARG A 595 -3.54 31.18 -20.67
C ARG A 595 -2.77 30.62 -21.85
N GLU A 596 -1.95 29.61 -21.59
CA GLU A 596 -1.11 28.93 -22.58
C GLU A 596 -1.37 27.42 -22.48
N ALA A 597 -1.81 26.79 -23.57
CA ALA A 597 -2.15 25.36 -23.58
C ALA A 597 -0.99 24.46 -23.09
N ASN A 598 0.25 24.89 -23.32
CA ASN A 598 1.46 24.19 -22.88
C ASN A 598 1.65 24.10 -21.37
N ASN A 599 0.90 24.89 -20.59
CA ASN A 599 1.00 24.94 -19.13
C ASN A 599 -0.08 24.09 -18.44
N LEU A 600 -0.77 23.22 -19.20
CA LEU A 600 -1.68 22.20 -18.68
C LEU A 600 -0.90 20.92 -18.36
N HIS A 601 -0.85 20.55 -17.08
CA HIS A 601 -0.18 19.37 -16.58
C HIS A 601 -1.19 18.44 -15.91
N ILE A 602 -1.21 17.17 -16.29
CA ILE A 602 -2.18 16.20 -15.78
C ILE A 602 -1.48 14.97 -15.20
N ALA A 603 -1.98 14.44 -14.09
CA ALA A 603 -1.57 13.16 -13.53
C ALA A 603 -2.75 12.24 -13.20
N GLY A 604 -2.57 10.95 -13.41
CA GLY A 604 -3.65 9.98 -13.25
C GLY A 604 -3.23 8.54 -13.45
N ASP A 605 -4.08 7.62 -12.98
CA ASP A 605 -3.99 6.19 -13.22
C ASP A 605 -5.23 5.74 -13.97
N LEU A 606 -5.06 5.46 -15.26
CA LEU A 606 -6.17 5.00 -16.09
C LEU A 606 -6.73 3.67 -15.58
N ALA A 607 -5.93 2.76 -15.00
CA ALA A 607 -6.44 1.53 -14.39
C ALA A 607 -7.39 1.78 -13.21
N GLN A 608 -7.41 3.01 -12.65
CA GLN A 608 -8.32 3.43 -11.58
C GLN A 608 -9.50 4.28 -12.10
N ALA A 609 -9.82 4.24 -13.39
CA ALA A 609 -10.92 5.00 -13.98
C ALA A 609 -12.29 4.40 -13.64
N VAL A 610 -12.78 4.59 -12.42
CA VAL A 610 -14.07 4.04 -11.95
C VAL A 610 -15.29 4.83 -12.47
N HIS A 611 -15.17 6.13 -12.74
CA HIS A 611 -16.31 6.98 -13.14
C HIS A 611 -16.68 6.87 -14.62
N ILE A 612 -15.69 6.65 -15.48
CA ILE A 612 -15.85 6.64 -16.93
C ILE A 612 -15.24 5.40 -17.59
N GLY A 613 -14.60 4.51 -16.81
CA GLY A 613 -14.10 3.23 -17.28
C GLY A 613 -13.08 3.36 -18.40
N LYS A 614 -13.37 2.66 -19.50
CA LYS A 614 -12.60 2.69 -20.75
C LYS A 614 -12.75 3.99 -21.53
N ALA A 615 -13.73 4.84 -21.20
CA ALA A 615 -13.87 6.18 -21.80
C ALA A 615 -12.81 7.18 -21.29
N GLY A 616 -12.17 6.87 -20.17
CA GLY A 616 -11.04 7.64 -19.66
C GLY A 616 -9.95 7.68 -20.71
N SER A 617 -9.77 8.84 -21.33
CA SER A 617 -8.80 9.06 -22.37
C SER A 617 -8.02 10.32 -22.08
N ILE A 618 -6.76 10.29 -22.46
CA ILE A 618 -5.92 11.49 -22.47
C ILE A 618 -6.35 12.28 -23.70
N PRO A 619 -6.69 13.58 -23.59
CA PRO A 619 -7.14 14.38 -24.71
C PRO A 619 -6.24 14.21 -25.94
N ARG A 620 -6.85 13.91 -27.08
CA ARG A 620 -6.22 13.97 -28.40
C ARG A 620 -6.92 15.14 -29.10
N GLY A 621 -6.26 16.28 -29.17
CA GLY A 621 -6.77 17.44 -29.88
C GLY A 621 -5.69 17.95 -30.84
N ASP A 622 -6.11 18.29 -32.05
CA ASP A 622 -5.27 18.61 -33.20
C ASP A 622 -4.38 19.86 -33.06
N ASP A 623 -4.29 20.52 -31.89
CA ASP A 623 -3.26 21.55 -31.66
C ASP A 623 -2.82 21.73 -30.18
N GLU A 624 -3.67 21.48 -29.17
CA GLU A 624 -3.41 21.95 -27.80
C GLU A 624 -2.57 21.01 -26.90
N MET A 625 -2.39 19.74 -27.27
CA MET A 625 -1.57 18.76 -26.52
C MET A 625 -0.66 17.90 -27.42
N ASN A 626 -0.41 18.32 -28.66
CA ASN A 626 0.36 17.55 -29.63
C ASN A 626 1.85 17.39 -29.25
N ARG A 627 2.41 18.36 -28.52
CA ARG A 627 3.81 18.34 -28.05
C ARG A 627 3.98 17.82 -26.62
N ARG A 628 2.96 17.16 -26.08
CA ARG A 628 2.96 16.73 -24.68
C ARG A 628 4.10 15.76 -24.37
N THR A 629 4.69 15.93 -23.18
CA THR A 629 5.71 15.02 -22.66
C THR A 629 5.05 13.99 -21.75
N PHE A 630 5.28 12.72 -22.04
CA PHE A 630 4.79 11.62 -21.22
C PHE A 630 5.83 11.19 -20.20
N HIS A 631 5.43 11.16 -18.94
CA HIS A 631 6.20 10.62 -17.83
C HIS A 631 5.50 9.38 -17.28
N ARG A 632 6.15 8.23 -17.41
CA ARG A 632 5.62 6.94 -16.94
C ARG A 632 6.35 6.55 -15.66
N LEU A 633 5.67 6.72 -14.53
CA LEU A 633 6.15 6.30 -13.21
C LEU A 633 5.97 4.79 -13.05
N LYS A 634 6.88 4.16 -12.30
CA LYS A 634 6.90 2.72 -12.05
C LYS A 634 6.88 2.41 -10.56
N GLY A 635 6.27 1.27 -10.25
CA GLY A 635 6.18 0.70 -8.91
C GLY A 635 5.26 1.44 -7.94
N SER A 636 4.87 0.75 -6.88
CA SER A 636 4.07 1.28 -5.78
C SER A 636 4.90 1.45 -4.52
N TYR A 637 4.93 2.67 -3.98
CA TYR A 637 5.59 3.00 -2.71
C TYR A 637 4.66 2.82 -1.51
N ARG A 638 3.36 2.65 -1.75
CA ARG A 638 2.32 2.68 -0.70
C ARG A 638 1.65 1.33 -0.48
N LEU A 639 1.59 0.47 -1.51
CA LEU A 639 0.96 -0.83 -1.41
C LEU A 639 1.97 -1.85 -0.86
N PRO A 640 1.60 -2.71 0.12
CA PRO A 640 2.52 -3.71 0.64
C PRO A 640 3.01 -4.67 -0.44
N PHE A 641 4.26 -5.12 -0.31
CA PHE A 641 4.89 -6.03 -1.27
C PHE A 641 4.02 -7.26 -1.55
N ARG A 642 3.52 -7.92 -0.49
CA ARG A 642 2.71 -9.13 -0.58
C ARG A 642 1.34 -8.89 -1.24
N VAL A 643 0.78 -7.71 -1.08
CA VAL A 643 -0.48 -7.33 -1.76
C VAL A 643 -0.22 -7.10 -3.25
N CYS A 644 0.90 -6.45 -3.63
CA CYS A 644 1.30 -6.30 -5.03
C CYS A 644 1.43 -7.66 -5.74
N GLU A 645 2.08 -8.64 -5.11
CA GLU A 645 2.23 -9.99 -5.70
C GLU A 645 0.88 -10.69 -5.94
N ALA A 646 -0.05 -10.55 -5.00
CA ALA A 646 -1.38 -11.14 -5.10
C ALA A 646 -2.24 -10.51 -6.20
N LEU A 647 -2.08 -9.19 -6.42
CA LEU A 647 -2.87 -8.40 -7.37
C LEU A 647 -2.22 -8.26 -8.75
N GLN A 648 -1.01 -8.80 -8.96
CA GLN A 648 -0.30 -8.67 -10.24
C GLN A 648 -1.13 -9.14 -11.44
N PRO A 649 -1.85 -10.28 -11.39
CA PRO A 649 -2.64 -10.73 -12.55
C PRO A 649 -3.83 -9.79 -12.82
N LEU A 650 -4.53 -9.35 -11.78
CA LEU A 650 -5.63 -8.36 -11.88
C LEU A 650 -5.13 -7.03 -12.46
N SER A 651 -4.00 -6.54 -11.97
CA SER A 651 -3.38 -5.32 -12.46
C SER A 651 -2.98 -5.45 -13.93
N SER A 652 -2.40 -6.58 -14.31
CA SER A 652 -2.00 -6.84 -15.70
C SER A 652 -3.20 -6.91 -16.63
N TYR A 653 -4.31 -7.51 -16.19
CA TYR A 653 -5.55 -7.56 -16.95
C TYR A 653 -6.16 -6.18 -17.17
N VAL A 654 -6.29 -5.37 -16.12
CA VAL A 654 -6.86 -4.01 -16.21
C VAL A 654 -5.98 -3.10 -17.07
N SER A 655 -4.67 -3.19 -16.92
CA SER A 655 -3.70 -2.39 -17.68
C SER A 655 -3.59 -2.83 -19.15
N GLY A 656 -3.58 -4.15 -19.42
CA GLY A 656 -3.43 -4.72 -20.76
C GLY A 656 -4.65 -4.54 -21.67
N ASN A 657 -5.83 -4.33 -21.08
CA ASN A 657 -7.07 -4.07 -21.82
C ASN A 657 -7.21 -2.60 -22.31
N ARG A 658 -6.15 -1.78 -22.22
CA ARG A 658 -6.12 -0.39 -22.69
C ARG A 658 -5.13 -0.25 -23.85
N GLU A 659 -5.39 0.64 -24.81
CA GLU A 659 -4.46 0.91 -25.93
C GLU A 659 -3.03 1.13 -25.42
N GLU A 660 -2.03 0.49 -26.04
CA GLU A 660 -0.61 0.48 -25.62
C GLU A 660 -0.05 1.88 -25.29
N ARG A 661 -0.53 2.91 -25.99
CA ARG A 661 -0.09 4.31 -25.80
C ARG A 661 -0.63 4.95 -24.52
N ASN A 662 -1.73 4.44 -23.96
CA ASN A 662 -2.40 4.94 -22.76
C ASN A 662 -2.31 3.98 -21.57
N GLY A 663 -1.84 2.74 -21.76
CA GLY A 663 -1.72 1.75 -20.69
C GLY A 663 -0.69 2.14 -19.62
N THR A 664 -1.05 1.95 -18.35
CA THR A 664 -0.12 1.93 -17.21
C THR A 664 0.59 0.59 -17.15
N GLU A 665 1.82 0.53 -16.62
CA GLU A 665 2.44 -0.76 -16.31
C GLU A 665 1.67 -1.46 -15.18
N ALA A 666 1.76 -2.78 -15.12
CA ALA A 666 1.23 -3.54 -14.00
C ALA A 666 1.85 -3.07 -12.68
N ILE A 667 1.10 -3.17 -11.59
CA ILE A 667 1.62 -2.88 -10.25
C ILE A 667 2.81 -3.79 -10.01
N THR A 668 3.93 -3.13 -9.70
CA THR A 668 5.11 -3.76 -9.15
C THR A 668 5.38 -3.13 -7.78
N PRO A 669 5.82 -3.90 -6.79
CA PRO A 669 6.22 -3.31 -5.53
C PRO A 669 7.48 -2.46 -5.73
N TYR A 670 7.52 -1.25 -5.17
CA TYR A 670 8.71 -0.40 -5.22
C TYR A 670 9.64 -0.68 -4.02
N LYS A 671 10.88 -0.20 -4.14
CA LYS A 671 11.90 -0.15 -3.08
C LYS A 671 11.31 0.51 -1.81
N GLY A 672 11.35 -0.16 -0.66
CA GLY A 672 10.84 0.41 0.61
C GLY A 672 9.31 0.37 0.81
N ALA A 673 8.57 -0.42 0.02
CA ALA A 673 7.14 -0.64 0.23
C ALA A 673 6.82 -1.02 1.69
N PRO A 674 5.68 -0.57 2.25
CA PRO A 674 5.37 -0.78 3.65
C PRO A 674 5.22 -2.28 3.99
N PRO A 675 5.52 -2.67 5.23
CA PRO A 675 5.24 -4.02 5.71
C PRO A 675 3.74 -4.28 5.66
N GLY A 676 3.35 -5.46 5.21
CA GLY A 676 1.96 -5.89 5.13
C GLY A 676 1.84 -7.36 4.80
N ALA A 677 0.66 -7.92 5.06
CA ALA A 677 0.40 -9.34 4.84
C ALA A 677 -0.16 -9.58 3.43
N ARG A 678 -0.05 -10.83 2.96
CA ARG A 678 -0.85 -11.31 1.82
C ARG A 678 -2.35 -11.04 2.07
N PRO A 679 -3.15 -10.76 1.02
CA PRO A 679 -4.59 -10.57 1.18
C PRO A 679 -5.26 -11.77 1.84
N ILE A 680 -6.15 -11.50 2.79
CA ILE A 680 -6.87 -12.52 3.55
C ILE A 680 -8.24 -12.75 2.89
N ILE A 681 -8.49 -13.99 2.49
CA ILE A 681 -9.78 -14.45 2.00
C ILE A 681 -10.58 -15.00 3.19
N VAL A 682 -11.78 -14.47 3.39
CA VAL A 682 -12.69 -14.91 4.44
C VAL A 682 -14.10 -15.08 3.89
N PHE A 683 -14.67 -16.28 4.11
CA PHE A 683 -16.09 -16.55 3.83
C PHE A 683 -16.78 -17.06 5.08
N ALA A 684 -18.09 -16.81 5.15
CA ALA A 684 -18.97 -17.42 6.14
C ALA A 684 -20.38 -17.60 5.56
N ASN A 685 -21.17 -18.50 6.17
CA ASN A 685 -22.54 -18.76 5.74
C ASN A 685 -23.48 -17.54 5.83
N ASP A 686 -23.20 -16.59 6.73
CA ASP A 686 -24.01 -15.39 6.93
C ASP A 686 -23.15 -14.19 7.39
N THR A 687 -23.76 -13.00 7.36
CA THR A 687 -23.10 -11.73 7.72
C THR A 687 -22.66 -11.67 9.20
N GLU A 688 -23.36 -12.35 10.11
CA GLU A 688 -23.02 -12.36 11.54
C GLU A 688 -21.74 -13.16 11.79
N ALA A 689 -21.66 -14.36 11.22
CA ALA A 689 -20.46 -15.20 11.24
C ALA A 689 -19.29 -14.53 10.52
N LEU A 690 -19.54 -13.89 9.37
CA LEU A 690 -18.51 -13.15 8.63
C LEU A 690 -17.93 -12.02 9.47
N SER A 691 -18.79 -11.23 10.13
CA SER A 691 -18.38 -10.13 10.99
C SER A 691 -17.52 -10.61 12.16
N LYS A 692 -17.86 -11.75 12.78
CA LYS A 692 -17.04 -12.37 13.83
C LYS A 692 -15.66 -12.78 13.33
N LYS A 693 -15.56 -13.36 12.12
CA LYS A 693 -14.27 -13.70 11.51
C LYS A 693 -13.43 -12.45 11.20
N ILE A 694 -14.04 -11.39 10.65
CA ILE A 694 -13.35 -10.10 10.41
C ILE A 694 -12.80 -9.51 11.72
N ILE A 695 -13.56 -9.56 12.81
CA ILE A 695 -13.09 -9.15 14.14
C ILE A 695 -11.91 -10.00 14.59
N SER A 696 -12.00 -11.33 14.46
CA SER A 696 -10.90 -12.24 14.84
C SER A 696 -9.64 -11.97 14.02
N ILE A 697 -9.77 -11.72 12.71
CA ILE A 697 -8.65 -11.30 11.84
C ILE A 697 -8.02 -10.02 12.38
N ARG A 698 -8.82 -8.97 12.64
CA ARG A 698 -8.32 -7.68 13.16
C ARG A 698 -7.56 -7.85 14.48
N GLU A 699 -8.06 -8.67 15.40
CA GLU A 699 -7.36 -8.94 16.66
C GLU A 699 -6.03 -9.68 16.47
N ARG A 700 -5.97 -10.66 15.55
CA ARG A 700 -4.70 -11.39 15.29
C ARG A 700 -3.68 -10.53 14.58
N TYR A 701 -4.11 -9.67 13.67
CA TYR A 701 -3.23 -8.81 12.88
C TYR A 701 -3.02 -7.43 13.53
N ARG A 702 -3.43 -7.22 14.78
CA ARG A 702 -3.32 -5.93 15.48
C ARG A 702 -1.88 -5.38 15.55
N CYS A 703 -0.86 -6.24 15.47
CA CYS A 703 0.54 -5.84 15.36
C CYS A 703 0.89 -5.10 14.05
N PHE A 704 -0.06 -4.95 13.11
CA PHE A 704 0.02 -4.14 11.88
C PHE A 704 -0.70 -2.78 11.98
N ASP A 705 -1.08 -2.31 13.18
CA ASP A 705 -1.80 -1.03 13.39
C ASP A 705 -3.12 -0.94 12.60
N VAL A 706 -3.89 -2.03 12.65
CA VAL A 706 -5.16 -2.19 11.93
C VAL A 706 -6.36 -1.85 12.82
N ASP A 707 -6.25 -0.75 13.57
CA ASP A 707 -7.25 -0.38 14.57
C ASP A 707 -8.61 0.04 13.97
N LEU A 708 -8.59 0.77 12.85
CA LEU A 708 -9.78 1.17 12.12
C LEU A 708 -10.05 0.21 10.96
N ILE A 709 -11.24 -0.40 10.95
CA ILE A 709 -11.73 -1.20 9.83
C ILE A 709 -12.46 -0.30 8.84
N THR A 710 -12.00 -0.22 7.59
CA THR A 710 -12.69 0.51 6.51
C THR A 710 -13.33 -0.47 5.52
N ILE A 711 -14.65 -0.53 5.48
CA ILE A 711 -15.41 -1.38 4.56
C ILE A 711 -15.81 -0.58 3.32
N LEU A 712 -15.41 -1.05 2.13
CA LEU A 712 -15.70 -0.37 0.86
C LEU A 712 -17.05 -0.80 0.26
N GLU A 713 -17.66 0.10 -0.50
CA GLU A 713 -18.99 0.01 -1.15
C GLU A 713 -20.22 0.05 -0.20
N ARG A 714 -20.10 0.73 0.95
CA ARG A 714 -21.22 1.02 1.89
C ARG A 714 -21.96 -0.22 2.41
N ASP A 715 -21.25 -1.29 2.70
CA ASP A 715 -21.83 -2.44 3.41
C ASP A 715 -22.15 -2.10 4.89
N ASN A 716 -23.31 -1.48 5.09
CA ASN A 716 -23.81 -1.12 6.41
C ASN A 716 -24.16 -2.36 7.24
N ASN A 717 -24.42 -3.51 6.61
CA ASN A 717 -24.78 -4.74 7.32
C ASN A 717 -23.58 -5.24 8.13
N ILE A 718 -22.41 -5.40 7.49
CA ILE A 718 -21.17 -5.76 8.20
C ILE A 718 -20.80 -4.67 9.21
N CYS A 719 -20.87 -3.39 8.81
CA CYS A 719 -20.50 -2.26 9.67
C CYS A 719 -21.32 -2.22 10.98
N ASN A 720 -22.65 -2.40 10.89
CA ASN A 720 -23.55 -2.38 12.04
C ASN A 720 -23.40 -3.60 12.95
N LYS A 721 -22.87 -4.72 12.44
CA LYS A 721 -22.57 -5.92 13.23
C LYS A 721 -21.22 -5.83 13.96
N ILE A 722 -20.25 -5.12 13.39
CA ILE A 722 -18.94 -4.93 14.02
C ILE A 722 -18.99 -3.86 15.12
N ARG A 723 -19.63 -2.71 14.86
CA ARG A 723 -19.62 -1.53 15.76
C ARG A 723 -20.01 -1.80 17.22
N PRO A 724 -21.01 -2.65 17.54
CA PRO A 724 -21.39 -2.95 18.93
C PRO A 724 -20.29 -3.61 19.77
N ASN A 725 -19.25 -4.17 19.15
CA ASN A 725 -18.12 -4.82 19.82
C ASN A 725 -17.05 -3.81 20.32
N GLY A 726 -17.32 -2.51 20.25
CA GLY A 726 -16.36 -1.46 20.66
C GLY A 726 -15.20 -1.27 19.67
N ILE A 727 -15.33 -1.78 18.45
CA ILE A 727 -14.31 -1.70 17.40
C ILE A 727 -14.58 -0.49 16.50
N LEU A 728 -13.52 0.25 16.18
CA LEU A 728 -13.60 1.36 15.24
C LEU A 728 -13.83 0.81 13.82
N VAL A 729 -14.99 1.13 13.25
CA VAL A 729 -15.39 0.69 11.92
C VAL A 729 -16.13 1.80 11.18
N GLU A 730 -15.76 1.98 9.92
CA GLU A 730 -16.41 2.90 8.98
C GLU A 730 -16.75 2.19 7.68
N THR A 731 -17.68 2.76 6.92
CA THR A 731 -17.96 2.32 5.55
C THR A 731 -18.16 3.49 4.61
N SER A 732 -17.69 3.36 3.38
CA SER A 732 -17.74 4.42 2.37
C SER A 732 -17.72 3.82 0.96
N THR A 733 -18.06 4.62 -0.06
CA THR A 733 -17.84 4.24 -1.46
C THR A 733 -16.40 4.50 -1.87
N ILE A 734 -15.91 3.76 -2.86
CA ILE A 734 -14.60 4.01 -3.45
C ILE A 734 -14.50 5.43 -4.03
N LEU A 735 -15.60 5.96 -4.57
CA LEU A 735 -15.65 7.33 -5.12
C LEU A 735 -15.29 8.40 -4.08
N LYS A 736 -15.66 8.21 -2.82
CA LYS A 736 -15.33 9.14 -1.72
C LYS A 736 -13.90 8.93 -1.19
N LEU A 737 -13.39 7.70 -1.25
CA LEU A 737 -12.08 7.32 -0.69
C LEU A 737 -10.93 7.34 -1.71
N LYS A 738 -11.21 7.55 -3.00
CA LYS A 738 -10.20 7.52 -4.08
C LYS A 738 -9.09 8.54 -3.85
N GLY A 739 -7.84 8.11 -3.81
CA GLY A 739 -6.68 8.96 -3.50
C GLY A 739 -6.29 8.98 -2.01
N LEU A 740 -7.01 8.24 -1.16
CA LEU A 740 -6.65 8.00 0.25
C LEU A 740 -6.43 6.51 0.51
N GLU A 741 -5.43 6.17 1.33
CA GLU A 741 -5.17 4.80 1.78
C GLU A 741 -5.63 4.56 3.24
N LYS A 742 -5.84 3.29 3.60
CA LYS A 742 -6.27 2.85 4.93
C LYS A 742 -5.49 1.60 5.37
N ASN A 743 -5.13 1.53 6.65
CA ASN A 743 -4.37 0.41 7.23
C ASN A 743 -5.09 -0.93 7.02
N LEU A 744 -6.41 -0.96 7.23
CA LEU A 744 -7.23 -2.13 7.01
C LEU A 744 -8.41 -1.82 6.09
N VAL A 745 -8.38 -2.45 4.92
CA VAL A 745 -9.46 -2.40 3.93
C VAL A 745 -10.19 -3.73 3.89
N VAL A 746 -11.52 -3.69 3.98
CA VAL A 746 -12.40 -4.83 3.73
C VAL A 746 -13.13 -4.60 2.41
N TRP A 747 -12.85 -5.45 1.43
CA TRP A 747 -13.65 -5.56 0.21
C TRP A 747 -14.79 -6.54 0.47
N SER A 748 -16.00 -6.00 0.63
CA SER A 748 -17.22 -6.80 0.75
C SER A 748 -17.70 -7.24 -0.64
N LEU A 749 -17.82 -8.55 -0.85
CA LEU A 749 -18.31 -9.15 -2.09
C LEU A 749 -19.85 -9.21 -2.17
N GLN A 750 -20.55 -8.78 -1.11
CA GLN A 750 -22.02 -8.72 -1.04
C GLN A 750 -22.56 -7.28 -1.21
N ALA A 751 -21.67 -6.28 -1.32
CA ALA A 751 -22.04 -4.88 -1.47
C ALA A 751 -22.27 -4.51 -2.95
N PRO A 752 -23.42 -3.91 -3.32
CA PRO A 752 -23.71 -3.55 -4.70
C PRO A 752 -22.73 -2.51 -5.21
N VAL A 753 -22.30 -2.70 -6.45
CA VAL A 753 -21.38 -1.81 -7.15
C VAL A 753 -22.19 -0.92 -8.07
N GLU A 754 -21.95 0.38 -8.01
CA GLU A 754 -22.72 1.36 -8.79
C GLU A 754 -22.54 1.15 -10.31
N PHE A 755 -21.37 0.66 -10.73
CA PHE A 755 -21.04 0.44 -12.13
C PHE A 755 -20.49 -0.97 -12.37
N GLU A 756 -21.38 -1.95 -12.57
CA GLU A 756 -21.00 -3.37 -12.78
C GLU A 756 -20.14 -3.60 -14.04
N LYS A 757 -20.13 -2.69 -15.02
CA LYS A 757 -19.36 -2.85 -16.27
C LYS A 757 -17.87 -2.57 -16.09
N GLU A 758 -17.53 -1.81 -15.06
CA GLU A 758 -16.18 -1.43 -14.68
C GLU A 758 -15.71 -2.26 -13.47
N ILE A 759 -16.26 -3.46 -13.27
CA ILE A 759 -16.04 -4.27 -12.06
C ILE A 759 -14.57 -4.57 -11.78
N PHE A 760 -13.77 -4.76 -12.83
CA PHE A 760 -12.33 -5.01 -12.71
C PHE A 760 -11.58 -3.75 -12.27
N GLU A 761 -11.89 -2.59 -12.84
CA GLU A 761 -11.37 -1.29 -12.38
C GLU A 761 -11.81 -0.98 -10.95
N PHE A 762 -13.05 -1.30 -10.57
CA PHE A 762 -13.56 -1.15 -9.21
C PHE A 762 -12.77 -2.02 -8.23
N ALA A 763 -12.68 -3.32 -8.50
CA ALA A 763 -11.94 -4.25 -7.66
C ALA A 763 -10.46 -3.88 -7.56
N TYR A 764 -9.81 -3.52 -8.67
CA TYR A 764 -8.44 -3.03 -8.67
C TYR A 764 -8.31 -1.75 -7.81
N THR A 765 -9.23 -0.80 -7.95
CA THR A 765 -9.19 0.45 -7.19
C THR A 765 -9.39 0.22 -5.69
N ILE A 766 -10.30 -0.69 -5.30
CA ILE A 766 -10.59 -1.11 -3.92
C ILE A 766 -9.37 -1.81 -3.31
N THR A 767 -8.87 -2.86 -3.96
CA THR A 767 -7.79 -3.70 -3.43
C THR A 767 -6.45 -2.97 -3.34
N THR A 768 -6.29 -1.86 -4.06
CA THR A 768 -5.11 -0.99 -4.01
C THR A 768 -5.22 0.17 -3.01
N ARG A 769 -6.28 0.22 -2.17
CA ARG A 769 -6.42 1.23 -1.11
C ARG A 769 -5.75 0.87 0.22
N THR A 770 -5.27 -0.36 0.38
CA THR A 770 -4.61 -0.75 1.63
C THR A 770 -3.13 -0.33 1.64
N ASN A 771 -2.63 0.03 2.82
CA ASN A 771 -1.19 0.16 3.08
C ASN A 771 -0.67 -0.88 4.09
N CYS A 772 -1.52 -1.77 4.63
CA CYS A 772 -1.09 -2.85 5.54
C CYS A 772 -1.83 -4.17 5.31
N LEU A 773 -3.16 -4.18 5.45
CA LEU A 773 -4.00 -5.38 5.39
C LEU A 773 -5.22 -5.23 4.47
N LEU A 774 -5.42 -6.22 3.61
CA LEU A 774 -6.59 -6.35 2.73
C LEU A 774 -7.35 -7.62 3.12
N ILE A 775 -8.64 -7.48 3.41
CA ILE A 775 -9.57 -8.59 3.62
C ILE A 775 -10.55 -8.62 2.45
N ILE A 776 -10.70 -9.76 1.80
CA ILE A 776 -11.72 -10.03 0.78
C ILE A 776 -12.77 -10.93 1.43
N ALA A 777 -13.96 -10.37 1.65
CA ALA A 777 -14.98 -10.93 2.52
C ALA A 777 -16.25 -11.28 1.74
N GLY A 778 -16.72 -12.53 1.86
CA GLY A 778 -17.90 -13.01 1.15
C GLY A 778 -18.84 -13.88 1.97
N THR A 779 -20.08 -13.96 1.50
CA THR A 779 -21.12 -14.89 1.96
C THR A 779 -21.73 -15.59 0.74
N PRO A 780 -22.67 -16.54 0.89
CA PRO A 780 -23.43 -17.08 -0.25
C PRO A 780 -24.19 -16.01 -1.05
N GLU A 781 -24.39 -14.80 -0.51
CA GLU A 781 -25.04 -13.65 -1.17
C GLU A 781 -24.05 -12.81 -2.02
N ILE A 782 -22.91 -13.38 -2.40
CA ILE A 782 -21.94 -12.73 -3.29
C ILE A 782 -22.61 -12.22 -4.56
N ILE A 783 -22.26 -11.00 -4.96
CA ILE A 783 -22.73 -10.41 -6.21
C ILE A 783 -22.06 -11.15 -7.38
N PRO A 784 -22.85 -11.73 -8.31
CA PRO A 784 -22.30 -12.52 -9.41
C PRO A 784 -21.24 -11.80 -10.24
N ALA A 785 -21.35 -10.48 -10.41
CA ALA A 785 -20.40 -9.65 -11.14
C ALA A 785 -18.97 -9.71 -10.59
N TYR A 786 -18.78 -9.98 -9.29
CA TYR A 786 -17.43 -10.09 -8.70
C TYR A 786 -16.72 -11.41 -9.02
N ARG A 787 -17.44 -12.47 -9.38
CA ARG A 787 -16.87 -13.82 -9.57
C ARG A 787 -15.73 -13.87 -10.58
N PRO A 788 -15.83 -13.27 -11.79
CA PRO A 788 -14.73 -13.27 -12.76
C PRO A 788 -13.46 -12.62 -12.23
N VAL A 789 -13.58 -11.59 -11.38
CA VAL A 789 -12.44 -10.88 -10.80
C VAL A 789 -11.59 -11.80 -9.91
N LEU A 790 -12.21 -12.74 -9.20
CA LEU A 790 -11.51 -13.67 -8.29
C LEU A 790 -10.52 -14.59 -9.04
N ASN A 791 -10.71 -14.79 -10.35
CA ASN A 791 -9.78 -15.55 -11.20
C ASN A 791 -8.46 -14.82 -11.45
N TYR A 792 -8.42 -13.51 -11.23
CA TYR A 792 -7.23 -12.68 -11.42
C TYR A 792 -6.47 -12.39 -10.12
N LEU A 793 -6.77 -13.12 -9.04
CA LEU A 793 -5.97 -13.11 -7.81
C LEU A 793 -4.99 -14.28 -7.82
N ASN A 794 -3.71 -14.03 -7.52
CA ASN A 794 -2.70 -15.07 -7.45
C ASN A 794 -2.86 -15.91 -6.17
N GLU A 795 -3.37 -17.13 -6.30
CA GLU A 795 -3.70 -18.03 -5.20
C GLU A 795 -2.50 -18.39 -4.30
N GLU A 796 -1.29 -18.50 -4.85
CA GLU A 796 -0.09 -18.79 -4.07
C GLU A 796 0.30 -17.63 -3.12
N ARG A 797 -0.28 -16.45 -3.37
CA ARG A 797 -0.05 -15.21 -2.63
C ARG A 797 -1.29 -14.76 -1.84
N LEU A 798 -2.21 -15.68 -1.53
CA LEU A 798 -3.36 -15.44 -0.65
C LEU A 798 -3.24 -16.17 0.70
N ILE A 799 -3.92 -15.63 1.71
CA ILE A 799 -4.15 -16.30 2.99
C ILE A 799 -5.65 -16.63 3.09
N TYR A 800 -6.00 -17.91 3.09
CA TYR A 800 -7.33 -18.33 3.52
C TYR A 800 -7.40 -18.28 5.05
N TRP A 801 -8.45 -17.68 5.62
CA TRP A 801 -8.60 -17.58 7.08
C TRP A 801 -8.80 -18.94 7.75
N ASP A 802 -9.65 -19.78 7.15
CA ASP A 802 -9.99 -21.13 7.59
C ASP A 802 -10.35 -22.03 6.41
N ILE A 803 -10.64 -23.30 6.69
CA ILE A 803 -11.01 -24.31 5.68
C ILE A 803 -12.33 -23.99 4.97
N GLU A 804 -13.26 -23.34 5.65
CA GLU A 804 -14.53 -22.88 5.04
C GLU A 804 -14.22 -21.82 3.97
N SER A 805 -13.38 -20.85 4.31
CA SER A 805 -12.96 -19.78 3.41
C SER A 805 -12.20 -20.30 2.19
N GLU A 806 -11.32 -21.28 2.37
CA GLU A 806 -10.61 -21.94 1.26
C GLU A 806 -11.60 -22.65 0.31
N ARG A 807 -12.55 -23.42 0.85
CA ARG A 807 -13.54 -24.15 0.04
C ARG A 807 -14.47 -23.20 -0.70
N SER A 808 -15.08 -22.24 0.00
CA SER A 808 -16.04 -21.30 -0.59
C SER A 808 -15.39 -20.45 -1.68
N PHE A 809 -14.15 -19.98 -1.48
CA PHE A 809 -13.44 -19.23 -2.51
C PHE A 809 -13.19 -20.07 -3.78
N LEU A 810 -12.72 -21.31 -3.63
CA LEU A 810 -12.49 -22.21 -4.76
C LEU A 810 -13.79 -22.59 -5.47
N GLU A 811 -14.91 -22.72 -4.75
CA GLU A 811 -16.23 -22.94 -5.34
C GLU A 811 -16.71 -21.72 -6.15
N GLU A 812 -16.57 -20.51 -5.63
CA GLU A 812 -16.94 -19.28 -6.36
C GLU A 812 -16.08 -19.08 -7.62
N LYS A 813 -14.78 -19.40 -7.57
CA LYS A 813 -13.91 -19.40 -8.77
C LYS A 813 -14.39 -20.40 -9.82
N LYS A 814 -14.79 -21.61 -9.41
CA LYS A 814 -15.35 -22.62 -10.34
C LYS A 814 -16.66 -22.14 -10.97
N ARG A 815 -17.54 -21.49 -10.19
CA ARG A 815 -18.79 -20.91 -10.69
C ARG A 815 -18.54 -19.80 -11.71
N ALA A 816 -17.46 -19.01 -11.56
CA ALA A 816 -17.08 -17.99 -12.53
C ALA A 816 -16.79 -18.56 -13.93
N ILE A 817 -16.11 -19.71 -14.00
CA ILE A 817 -15.72 -20.37 -15.26
C ILE A 817 -16.95 -20.87 -16.03
N VAL A 818 -17.98 -21.34 -15.31
CA VAL A 818 -19.24 -21.81 -15.94
C VAL A 818 -19.99 -20.66 -16.60
N ILE A 819 -20.01 -19.48 -15.96
CA ILE A 819 -20.69 -18.29 -16.50
C ILE A 819 -19.97 -17.77 -17.77
N GLU A 820 -18.63 -17.78 -17.80
CA GLU A 820 -17.87 -17.40 -19.00
C GLU A 820 -18.09 -18.37 -20.18
N GLN A 821 -18.46 -19.64 -19.93
CA GLN A 821 -18.78 -20.62 -20.97
C GLN A 821 -20.23 -20.53 -21.47
N GLU A 822 -21.16 -20.03 -20.65
CA GLU A 822 -22.56 -19.84 -21.02
C GLU A 822 -22.84 -18.49 -21.71
N GLU A 823 -21.96 -17.49 -21.54
CA GLU A 823 -22.08 -16.17 -22.19
C GLU A 823 -21.28 -16.02 -23.51
N VAL A 824 -20.66 -17.10 -24.03
CA VAL A 824 -20.09 -17.13 -25.39
C VAL A 824 -21.13 -17.68 -26.36
N PRO A 825 -21.66 -16.88 -27.32
CA PRO A 825 -22.51 -17.38 -28.40
C PRO A 825 -21.77 -18.32 -29.35
#